data_AF-A0A7C8B477-F1
#
_entry.id   AF-A0A7C8B477-F1
#
_cell.length_a   1.000
_cell.length_b   1.000
_cell.length_c   1.000
_cell.angle_alpha   90.00
_cell.angle_beta   90.00
_cell.angle_gamma   90.00
#
_symmetry.space_group_name_H-M   'P 1'
#
loop_
_entity.id
_entity.type
_entity.pdbx_description
1 polymer ?
#
loop_
_entity_poly.entity_id
_entity_poly.type
_entity_poly.pdbx_seq_one_letter_code
_entity_poly.pdbx_strand_id
1 'polypeptide(L)'
;MSAPVGFNIMPSLPAQNFRAASPLFTVLLTTFLILLCAPVSDVQASLSNHLYRVDIKARNGYTRINLQLAEPPPYVLSPIPGNRLRIAIRDTGGTLFKKFRSYSDTNIGGLVFLQRGENLLVTFQLSPKAGWRDITRNGTSTITVDVGTAFKPSLPRPTFAGREKIWNGIEKLIRDFDPPLKSEIPFAPTDRHVLKKFLDENDQKTFIAAEGALYKGNLTEAEELLLQFASRQSEIRPLALYRLAETWYKQQKYPQALSAFREAEKIWPAYLGFNPGVTFYYGDSIARSGDLASARSLLSALLARLADKKYAPALLVRLGDILTRQGHEQEALAIYRNVAENFSDNKASQIAAMRLADRDFLQTTPWNYLPLRDIYKNAARQSGDIDMREEAHFKYVLLESMHGEAGEALLMVSGFQRAFPRGVYATVARPMREVLVSNVFQQTEWDKDPAALVRFIEEQHDYLASCIELPSFVKTVAKAYTASARPIELVKLLTALVERVWAAPAAPEMYTEIAENAELIGDSAAAEHAISTFLLKYPAHPDVRAMKERLGSIYFSANKPQQVRESLYWLLNKGEQARQHESYYRLGRALWSLQQYAPAIKAIHLFLNTGAPNPQLIPDAYYVAASSLESVGDRKRALKLLEAGIKLPDNKRSDEFVYKTGQIYLRDGNIKMAKITFEKLAKSGKDSDWQQLARQALASVQ
;
A
#
# COMPACT_ATOMS: atom_id res chain seq x y z
N MET A 1 -20.96 -65.58 16.22
CA MET A 1 -19.77 -66.45 16.38
C MET A 1 -18.74 -65.70 17.21
N SER A 2 -18.65 -66.12 18.46
CA SER A 2 -17.47 -66.22 19.33
C SER A 2 -16.23 -65.34 19.07
N ALA A 3 -15.89 -64.57 20.10
CA ALA A 3 -14.61 -63.90 20.37
C ALA A 3 -13.50 -64.91 20.83
N PRO A 4 -12.45 -64.53 21.59
CA PRO A 4 -11.26 -63.68 21.33
C PRO A 4 -9.93 -64.40 21.78
N VAL A 5 -8.86 -63.63 22.05
CA VAL A 5 -7.75 -63.83 23.03
C VAL A 5 -6.34 -63.89 22.43
N GLY A 6 -5.43 -63.10 23.05
CA GLY A 6 -3.98 -63.19 22.89
C GLY A 6 -3.21 -62.21 23.78
N PHE A 7 -3.39 -62.30 25.11
CA PHE A 7 -2.45 -61.75 26.10
C PHE A 7 -1.13 -62.53 26.04
N ASN A 8 0.01 -61.86 26.22
CA ASN A 8 1.19 -62.53 26.76
C ASN A 8 1.95 -61.63 27.73
N ILE A 9 2.20 -62.21 28.91
CA ILE A 9 2.87 -61.68 30.08
C ILE A 9 4.29 -62.26 30.11
N MET A 10 5.28 -61.38 30.30
CA MET A 10 6.63 -61.49 30.93
C MET A 10 7.51 -62.76 30.76
N PRO A 11 8.85 -62.61 30.83
CA PRO A 11 9.51 -62.69 32.14
C PRO A 11 10.50 -61.56 32.43
N SER A 12 10.64 -61.32 33.73
CA SER A 12 11.53 -60.41 34.42
C SER A 12 12.98 -60.93 34.56
N LEU A 13 13.93 -59.98 34.57
CA LEU A 13 15.23 -59.94 35.30
C LEU A 13 16.41 -60.80 34.75
N PRO A 14 17.68 -60.34 34.86
CA PRO A 14 18.24 -59.66 36.05
C PRO A 14 18.96 -58.33 35.83
N ALA A 15 19.02 -57.59 36.93
CA ALA A 15 19.90 -56.46 37.15
C ALA A 15 21.37 -56.86 36.96
N GLN A 16 22.07 -56.15 36.08
CA GLN A 16 23.53 -56.06 36.12
C GLN A 16 23.94 -54.62 36.36
N ASN A 17 24.56 -54.43 37.52
CA ASN A 17 25.31 -53.26 37.92
C ASN A 17 26.37 -52.92 36.86
N PHE A 18 26.20 -51.81 36.16
CA PHE A 18 27.33 -51.07 35.59
C PHE A 18 27.37 -49.69 36.22
N ARG A 19 28.20 -49.59 37.27
CA ARG A 19 28.81 -48.32 37.67
C ARG A 19 29.70 -47.86 36.51
N ALA A 20 29.22 -46.90 35.73
CA ALA A 20 30.07 -46.09 34.87
C ALA A 20 29.89 -44.64 35.32
N ALA A 21 30.72 -44.22 36.27
CA ALA A 21 30.92 -42.82 36.57
C ALA A 21 31.64 -42.18 35.38
N SER A 22 30.94 -41.35 34.62
CA SER A 22 31.51 -40.54 33.55
C SER A 22 32.16 -39.28 34.14
N PRO A 23 33.45 -39.00 33.86
CA PRO A 23 34.18 -37.89 34.44
C PRO A 23 33.97 -36.65 33.57
N LEU A 24 32.80 -36.01 33.67
CA LEU A 24 32.56 -34.72 32.99
C LEU A 24 32.00 -33.63 33.93
N PHE A 25 31.72 -33.98 35.19
CA PHE A 25 31.18 -33.05 36.19
C PHE A 25 32.24 -32.42 37.11
N THR A 26 33.47 -32.93 37.12
CA THR A 26 34.57 -32.45 37.98
C THR A 26 35.48 -31.41 37.33
N VAL A 27 35.40 -31.20 36.00
CA VAL A 27 36.21 -30.19 35.29
C VAL A 27 35.52 -28.82 35.21
N LEU A 28 34.18 -28.78 35.29
CA LEU A 28 33.41 -27.52 35.24
C LEU A 28 33.27 -26.83 36.61
N LEU A 29 33.45 -27.55 37.72
CA LEU A 29 33.37 -26.97 39.07
C LEU A 29 34.75 -26.54 39.61
N THR A 30 35.84 -27.16 39.16
CA THR A 30 37.21 -26.81 39.57
C THR A 30 37.78 -25.62 38.80
N THR A 31 37.30 -25.36 37.57
CA THR A 31 37.64 -24.14 36.83
C THR A 31 36.89 -22.90 37.32
N PHE A 32 35.75 -23.05 38.00
CA PHE A 32 34.99 -21.93 38.55
C PHE A 32 35.40 -21.54 39.99
N LEU A 33 36.01 -22.46 40.76
CA LEU A 33 36.39 -22.20 42.17
C LEU A 33 37.84 -21.72 42.37
N ILE A 34 38.75 -21.96 41.40
CA ILE A 34 40.15 -21.46 41.48
C ILE A 34 40.25 -19.97 41.08
N LEU A 35 39.17 -19.37 40.55
CA LEU A 35 39.08 -17.93 40.25
C LEU A 35 38.65 -17.05 41.43
N LEU A 36 38.37 -17.63 42.61
CA LEU A 36 37.81 -16.90 43.76
C LEU A 36 38.73 -16.77 44.99
N CYS A 37 39.93 -17.37 44.98
CA CYS A 37 40.90 -17.28 46.08
C CYS A 37 42.35 -17.13 45.60
N ALA A 38 42.60 -16.23 44.65
CA ALA A 38 43.96 -15.71 44.45
C ALA A 38 44.17 -14.52 45.41
N PRO A 39 45.27 -14.44 46.17
CA PRO A 39 45.57 -13.26 46.96
C PRO A 39 45.68 -12.05 46.02
N VAL A 40 44.97 -10.97 46.36
CA VAL A 40 45.16 -9.66 45.73
C VAL A 40 46.53 -9.16 46.16
N SER A 41 47.57 -9.58 45.44
CA SER A 41 48.75 -8.77 45.29
C SER A 41 48.34 -7.57 44.44
N ASP A 42 48.38 -6.37 45.03
CA ASP A 42 48.38 -5.09 44.30
C ASP A 42 49.59 -5.07 43.36
N VAL A 43 49.44 -5.75 42.23
CA VAL A 43 50.25 -5.52 41.05
C VAL A 43 49.50 -4.41 40.32
N GLN A 44 50.03 -3.18 40.38
CA GLN A 44 49.73 -2.20 39.35
C GLN A 44 50.11 -2.83 38.02
N ALA A 45 49.16 -3.49 37.35
CA ALA A 45 49.32 -4.00 36.01
C ALA A 45 49.53 -2.78 35.12
N SER A 46 50.78 -2.55 34.70
CA SER A 46 51.05 -1.59 33.65
C SER A 46 50.28 -2.07 32.42
N LEU A 47 49.34 -1.27 31.92
CA LEU A 47 48.64 -1.55 30.66
C LEU A 47 49.69 -1.84 29.59
N SER A 48 49.64 -3.02 28.97
CA SER A 48 50.66 -3.51 28.04
C SER A 48 50.74 -2.66 26.77
N ASN A 49 49.63 -2.05 26.37
CA ASN A 49 49.56 -1.22 25.17
C ASN A 49 49.20 0.25 25.49
N HIS A 50 49.69 1.18 24.68
CA HIS A 50 49.49 2.61 24.89
C HIS A 50 49.20 3.38 23.60
N LEU A 51 48.15 4.20 23.60
CA LEU A 51 47.87 5.17 22.54
C LEU A 51 48.74 6.42 22.73
N TYR A 52 49.69 6.64 21.81
CA TYR A 52 50.60 7.79 21.87
C TYR A 52 50.36 8.82 20.77
N ARG A 53 49.65 8.47 19.69
CA ARG A 53 49.35 9.43 18.63
C ARG A 53 48.03 9.17 17.92
N VAL A 54 47.36 10.26 17.59
CA VAL A 54 46.16 10.28 16.76
C VAL A 54 46.36 11.29 15.64
N ASP A 55 46.20 10.84 14.40
CA ASP A 55 46.19 11.70 13.23
C ASP A 55 44.81 11.65 12.57
N ILE A 56 44.23 12.82 12.29
CA ILE A 56 42.99 12.95 11.51
C ILE A 56 43.34 13.71 10.23
N LYS A 57 43.00 13.16 9.08
CA LYS A 57 43.28 13.75 7.76
C LYS A 57 42.01 13.77 6.91
N ALA A 58 41.46 14.95 6.66
CA ALA A 58 40.44 15.14 5.64
C ALA A 58 41.04 14.89 4.24
N ARG A 59 40.36 14.09 3.43
CA ARG A 59 40.70 13.75 2.04
C ARG A 59 39.49 14.06 1.14
N ASN A 60 39.70 13.99 -0.17
CA ASN A 60 38.58 14.12 -1.10
C ASN A 60 37.60 12.95 -0.92
N GLY A 61 36.37 13.23 -0.47
CA GLY A 61 35.31 12.24 -0.29
C GLY A 61 35.33 11.45 1.03
N TYR A 62 36.35 11.59 1.88
CA TYR A 62 36.41 10.92 3.18
C TYR A 62 37.40 11.55 4.16
N THR A 63 37.28 11.22 5.44
CA THR A 63 38.21 11.57 6.53
C THR A 63 38.88 10.30 7.04
N ARG A 64 40.21 10.30 7.11
CA ARG A 64 41.00 9.18 7.67
C ARG A 64 41.38 9.46 9.11
N ILE A 65 41.12 8.50 9.99
CA ILE A 65 41.52 8.51 11.39
C ILE A 65 42.56 7.40 11.59
N ASN A 66 43.75 7.78 12.05
CA ASN A 66 44.81 6.86 12.44
C ASN A 66 45.02 6.93 13.95
N LEU A 67 44.96 5.79 14.64
CA LEU A 67 45.28 5.66 16.06
C LEU A 67 46.56 4.82 16.18
N GLN A 68 47.67 5.45 16.55
CA GLN A 68 48.97 4.80 16.67
C GLN A 68 49.23 4.36 18.11
N LEU A 69 49.54 3.08 18.24
CA LEU A 69 49.64 2.33 19.48
C LEU A 69 51.03 1.71 19.61
N ALA A 70 51.42 1.36 20.83
CA ALA A 70 52.72 0.74 21.10
C ALA A 70 52.81 -0.67 20.49
N GLU A 71 51.73 -1.45 20.60
CA GLU A 71 51.63 -2.81 20.08
C GLU A 71 50.36 -2.99 19.22
N PRO A 72 50.32 -3.98 18.31
CA PRO A 72 49.09 -4.34 17.59
C PRO A 72 47.94 -4.66 18.55
N PRO A 73 46.84 -3.87 18.56
CA PRO A 73 45.77 -4.07 19.52
C PRO A 73 44.73 -5.10 19.07
N PRO A 74 44.10 -5.83 20.00
CA PRO A 74 42.75 -6.31 19.78
C PRO A 74 41.77 -5.14 19.91
N TYR A 75 40.95 -4.87 18.89
CA TYR A 75 39.93 -3.82 18.96
C TYR A 75 38.63 -4.21 18.27
N VAL A 76 37.55 -3.51 18.62
CA VAL A 76 36.24 -3.66 18.00
C VAL A 76 35.72 -2.29 17.58
N LEU A 77 35.28 -2.20 16.32
CA LEU A 77 34.51 -1.08 15.78
C LEU A 77 33.01 -1.38 15.92
N SER A 78 32.27 -0.46 16.53
CA SER A 78 30.84 -0.63 16.79
C SER A 78 30.08 0.67 16.55
N PRO A 79 29.02 0.68 15.72
CA PRO A 79 28.11 1.80 15.67
C PRO A 79 27.32 1.87 17.00
N ILE A 80 27.07 3.09 17.48
CA ILE A 80 26.29 3.33 18.70
C ILE A 80 25.21 4.38 18.44
N PRO A 81 24.15 4.46 19.27
CA PRO A 81 23.03 5.38 19.06
C PRO A 81 23.45 6.84 18.86
N GLY A 82 22.70 7.53 18.00
CA GLY A 82 22.95 8.92 17.60
C GLY A 82 23.94 9.06 16.46
N ASN A 83 24.03 8.08 15.54
CA ASN A 83 24.97 8.09 14.40
C ASN A 83 26.44 8.28 14.82
N ARG A 84 26.85 7.59 15.88
CA ARG A 84 28.22 7.64 16.41
C ARG A 84 28.92 6.31 16.15
N LEU A 85 30.23 6.35 16.02
CA LEU A 85 31.09 5.18 15.89
C LEU A 85 32.01 5.11 17.11
N ARG A 86 32.19 3.90 17.64
CA ARG A 86 33.09 3.62 18.76
C ARG A 86 34.14 2.60 18.36
N ILE A 87 35.39 2.93 18.65
CA ILE A 87 36.53 2.02 18.63
C ILE A 87 36.81 1.66 20.09
N ALA A 88 36.66 0.38 20.44
CA ALA A 88 37.02 -0.15 21.75
C ALA A 88 38.32 -0.94 21.62
N ILE A 89 39.40 -0.42 22.19
CA ILE A 89 40.75 -1.00 22.12
C ILE A 89 41.03 -1.69 23.45
N ARG A 90 41.32 -2.99 23.41
CA ARG A 90 41.52 -3.80 24.60
C ARG A 90 42.90 -3.60 25.22
N ASP A 91 42.98 -3.74 26.54
CA ASP A 91 44.22 -3.74 27.33
C ASP A 91 45.14 -2.55 27.00
N THR A 92 44.52 -1.41 26.71
CA THR A 92 45.16 -0.23 26.15
C THR A 92 44.91 0.96 27.08
N GLY A 93 45.99 1.57 27.55
CA GLY A 93 45.99 2.89 28.16
C GLY A 93 46.33 3.95 27.13
N GLY A 94 46.38 5.22 27.54
CA GLY A 94 46.74 6.24 26.57
C GLY A 94 46.59 7.66 27.03
N THR A 95 47.22 8.56 26.28
CA THR A 95 46.90 9.98 26.36
C THR A 95 45.45 10.19 25.91
N LEU A 96 44.64 10.82 26.76
CA LEU A 96 43.28 11.23 26.39
C LEU A 96 43.36 12.56 25.62
N PHE A 97 43.36 12.49 24.29
CA PHE A 97 43.55 13.65 23.42
C PHE A 97 42.33 14.59 23.39
N LYS A 98 42.23 15.48 24.38
CA LYS A 98 41.13 16.46 24.51
C LYS A 98 41.02 17.41 23.30
N LYS A 99 42.13 17.69 22.60
CA LYS A 99 42.17 18.58 21.43
C LYS A 99 41.28 18.16 20.27
N PHE A 100 40.96 16.87 20.14
CA PHE A 100 40.08 16.38 19.07
C PHE A 100 38.61 16.41 19.43
N ARG A 101 38.24 16.78 20.67
CA ARG A 101 36.84 16.84 21.11
C ARG A 101 36.02 17.86 20.31
N SER A 102 36.66 18.96 19.89
CA SER A 102 36.06 20.03 19.08
C SER A 102 36.33 19.91 17.58
N TYR A 103 37.06 18.88 17.14
CA TYR A 103 37.31 18.67 15.72
C TYR A 103 36.00 18.41 14.99
N SER A 104 35.78 19.00 13.82
CA SER A 104 34.62 18.67 12.98
C SER A 104 34.98 18.90 11.52
N ASP A 105 34.48 18.04 10.65
CA ASP A 105 34.52 18.22 9.20
C ASP A 105 33.21 17.74 8.55
N THR A 106 33.20 17.57 7.23
CA THR A 106 32.01 17.14 6.48
C THR A 106 31.56 15.70 6.77
N ASN A 107 32.44 14.87 7.35
CA ASN A 107 32.23 13.44 7.56
C ASN A 107 32.14 13.05 9.04
N ILE A 108 32.88 13.73 9.94
CA ILE A 108 32.92 13.40 11.38
C ILE A 108 32.81 14.63 12.28
N GLY A 109 32.34 14.41 13.51
CA GLY A 109 32.25 15.42 14.57
C GLY A 109 32.76 14.92 15.92
N GLY A 110 33.87 15.48 16.38
CA GLY A 110 34.50 15.30 17.69
C GLY A 110 35.03 13.89 17.93
N LEU A 111 36.22 13.73 18.51
CA LEU A 111 36.68 12.46 19.07
C LEU A 111 36.76 12.58 20.58
N VAL A 112 36.06 11.68 21.28
CA VAL A 112 36.05 11.58 22.73
C VAL A 112 36.78 10.30 23.13
N PHE A 113 37.82 10.48 23.95
CA PHE A 113 38.63 9.39 24.50
C PHE A 113 38.22 9.17 25.95
N LEU A 114 37.95 7.92 26.32
CA LEU A 114 37.54 7.54 27.66
C LEU A 114 38.22 6.22 28.06
N GLN A 115 38.89 6.22 29.21
CA GLN A 115 39.38 4.98 29.83
C GLN A 115 38.21 4.28 30.53
N ARG A 116 38.01 2.99 30.27
CA ARG A 116 36.98 2.16 30.94
C ARG A 116 37.58 0.82 31.33
N GLY A 117 37.99 0.71 32.60
CA GLY A 117 38.80 -0.41 33.06
C GLY A 117 40.12 -0.46 32.28
N GLU A 118 40.46 -1.63 31.77
CA GLU A 118 41.67 -1.87 30.97
C GLU A 118 41.52 -1.44 29.50
N ASN A 119 40.33 -1.00 29.08
CA ASN A 119 40.05 -0.66 27.68
C ASN A 119 40.07 0.86 27.44
N LEU A 120 40.60 1.27 26.28
CA LEU A 120 40.50 2.63 25.77
C LEU A 120 39.36 2.73 24.76
N LEU A 121 38.41 3.64 25.00
CA LEU A 121 37.29 3.90 24.11
C LEU A 121 37.50 5.21 23.36
N VAL A 122 37.36 5.17 22.03
CA VAL A 122 37.40 6.33 21.15
C VAL A 122 36.04 6.43 20.46
N THR A 123 35.29 7.50 20.72
CA THR A 123 33.94 7.68 20.18
C THR A 123 33.86 8.98 19.39
N PHE A 124 33.23 8.94 18.21
CA PHE A 124 33.02 10.13 17.38
C PHE A 124 31.70 10.11 16.62
N GLN A 125 31.20 11.30 16.30
CA GLN A 125 29.99 11.49 15.50
C GLN A 125 30.28 11.24 14.02
N LEU A 126 29.38 10.53 13.34
CA LEU A 126 29.35 10.45 11.88
C LEU A 126 28.36 11.49 11.33
N SER A 127 28.68 12.05 10.18
CA SER A 127 27.74 12.78 9.35
C SER A 127 26.60 11.85 8.89
N PRO A 128 25.34 12.29 8.79
CA PRO A 128 24.21 11.43 8.40
C PRO A 128 24.37 10.72 7.06
N LYS A 129 25.19 11.28 6.16
CA LYS A 129 25.47 10.73 4.83
C LYS A 129 26.75 9.90 4.77
N ALA A 130 27.55 9.87 5.82
CA ALA A 130 28.82 9.13 5.84
C ALA A 130 28.62 7.69 6.33
N GLY A 131 29.34 6.76 5.72
CA GLY A 131 29.62 5.45 6.30
C GLY A 131 31.10 5.33 6.64
N TRP A 132 31.56 4.13 6.94
CA TRP A 132 32.93 3.88 7.36
C TRP A 132 33.44 2.54 6.82
N ARG A 133 34.76 2.43 6.73
CA ARG A 133 35.46 1.17 6.50
C ARG A 133 36.69 1.08 7.39
N ASP A 134 36.98 -0.14 7.84
CA ASP A 134 38.23 -0.47 8.50
C ASP A 134 39.25 -0.90 7.45
N ILE A 135 40.41 -0.24 7.41
CA ILE A 135 41.52 -0.57 6.50
C ILE A 135 42.81 -0.84 7.28
N THR A 136 42.67 -1.17 8.56
CA THR A 136 43.79 -1.57 9.42
C THR A 136 44.48 -2.79 8.83
N ARG A 137 45.82 -2.75 8.77
CA ARG A 137 46.61 -3.88 8.29
C ARG A 137 46.89 -4.82 9.45
N ASN A 138 46.65 -6.11 9.25
CA ASN A 138 46.93 -7.15 10.25
C ASN A 138 48.41 -7.09 10.69
N GLY A 139 48.65 -7.17 12.00
CA GLY A 139 49.99 -7.11 12.59
C GLY A 139 50.60 -5.71 12.71
N THR A 140 49.87 -4.64 12.34
CA THR A 140 50.33 -3.26 12.54
C THR A 140 49.80 -2.67 13.85
N SER A 141 50.60 -1.81 14.49
CA SER A 141 50.21 -1.08 15.70
C SER A 141 49.43 0.22 15.40
N THR A 142 48.76 0.31 14.24
CA THR A 142 47.97 1.49 13.86
C THR A 142 46.59 1.09 13.39
N ILE A 143 45.56 1.49 14.13
CA ILE A 143 44.17 1.35 13.68
C ILE A 143 43.90 2.45 12.67
N THR A 144 43.39 2.08 11.49
CA THR A 144 43.08 3.01 10.39
C THR A 144 41.63 2.89 9.96
N VAL A 145 40.86 3.95 10.17
CA VAL A 145 39.43 4.02 9.82
C VAL A 145 39.21 5.15 8.82
N ASP A 146 38.57 4.84 7.70
CA ASP A 146 38.12 5.83 6.74
C ASP A 146 36.62 6.08 6.92
N VAL A 147 36.22 7.35 6.98
CA VAL A 147 34.82 7.79 7.17
C VAL A 147 34.41 8.74 6.06
N GLY A 148 33.37 8.42 5.30
CA GLY A 148 32.98 9.22 4.15
C GLY A 148 31.72 8.73 3.48
N THR A 149 31.16 9.55 2.60
CA THR A 149 29.92 9.24 1.87
C THR A 149 30.05 8.01 0.98
N ALA A 150 31.25 7.77 0.43
CA ALA A 150 31.55 6.61 -0.41
C ALA A 150 31.52 5.26 0.33
N PHE A 151 31.58 5.28 1.66
CA PHE A 151 31.58 4.05 2.48
C PHE A 151 30.24 3.81 3.18
N LYS A 152 29.24 4.66 2.93
CA LYS A 152 27.88 4.34 3.35
C LYS A 152 27.42 3.16 2.50
N PRO A 153 27.06 2.01 3.10
CA PRO A 153 26.47 0.92 2.34
C PRO A 153 25.23 1.49 1.64
N SER A 154 25.28 1.60 0.32
CA SER A 154 24.07 1.88 -0.45
C SER A 154 23.23 0.62 -0.39
N LEU A 155 21.95 0.76 -0.02
CA LEU A 155 20.97 -0.27 -0.37
C LEU A 155 21.16 -0.61 -1.86
N PRO A 156 21.17 -1.90 -2.24
CA PRO A 156 21.17 -2.28 -3.64
C PRO A 156 20.08 -1.49 -4.34
N ARG A 157 20.43 -0.85 -5.47
CA ARG A 157 19.40 -0.20 -6.27
C ARG A 157 18.49 -1.29 -6.82
N PRO A 158 17.16 -1.03 -6.91
CA PRO A 158 16.25 -1.95 -7.58
C PRO A 158 16.82 -2.26 -8.96
N THR A 159 17.08 -3.54 -9.23
CA THR A 159 17.64 -3.94 -10.53
C THR A 159 16.55 -3.85 -11.61
N PHE A 160 15.29 -4.05 -11.22
CA PHE A 160 14.12 -3.85 -12.07
C PHE A 160 13.58 -2.43 -11.92
N ALA A 161 13.53 -1.71 -13.05
CA ALA A 161 12.91 -0.40 -13.12
C ALA A 161 11.43 -0.47 -12.70
N GLY A 162 10.96 0.55 -11.97
CA GLY A 162 9.57 0.66 -11.55
C GLY A 162 9.25 -0.07 -10.24
N ARG A 163 10.23 -0.72 -9.59
CA ARG A 163 10.06 -1.39 -8.29
C ARG A 163 10.56 -0.58 -7.10
N GLU A 164 11.03 0.65 -7.30
CA GLU A 164 11.63 1.51 -6.28
C GLU A 164 10.72 1.68 -5.05
N LYS A 165 9.40 1.82 -5.28
CA LYS A 165 8.42 1.97 -4.21
C LYS A 165 8.30 0.74 -3.31
N ILE A 166 8.60 -0.47 -3.81
CA ILE A 166 8.63 -1.69 -2.99
C ILE A 166 9.74 -1.58 -1.94
N TRP A 167 10.89 -1.01 -2.31
CA TRP A 167 12.06 -0.89 -1.42
C TRP A 167 11.88 0.15 -0.30
N ASN A 168 10.96 1.09 -0.47
CA ASN A 168 10.74 2.16 0.50
C ASN A 168 10.25 1.60 1.85
N GLY A 169 11.04 1.83 2.91
CA GLY A 169 10.68 1.42 4.26
C GLY A 169 10.92 -0.06 4.58
N ILE A 170 11.39 -0.88 3.61
CA ILE A 170 11.75 -2.29 3.87
C ILE A 170 12.80 -2.39 4.95
N GLU A 171 13.82 -1.52 4.95
CA GLU A 171 14.89 -1.58 5.96
C GLU A 171 14.32 -1.54 7.38
N LYS A 172 13.38 -0.62 7.63
CA LYS A 172 12.69 -0.49 8.91
C LYS A 172 11.84 -1.73 9.21
N LEU A 173 11.18 -2.30 8.21
CA LEU A 173 10.37 -3.50 8.36
C LEU A 173 11.19 -4.76 8.66
N ILE A 174 12.36 -4.92 8.05
CA ILE A 174 13.21 -6.10 8.24
C ILE A 174 14.05 -5.98 9.52
N ARG A 175 14.57 -4.79 9.83
CA ARG A 175 15.50 -4.59 10.96
C ARG A 175 14.83 -4.17 12.26
N ASP A 176 13.83 -3.30 12.20
CA ASP A 176 13.30 -2.62 13.38
C ASP A 176 11.92 -3.13 13.82
N PHE A 177 11.18 -3.79 12.92
CA PHE A 177 9.86 -4.31 13.25
C PHE A 177 9.94 -5.48 14.22
N ASP A 178 9.33 -5.29 15.40
CA ASP A 178 9.27 -6.28 16.47
C ASP A 178 7.83 -6.80 16.59
N PRO A 179 7.48 -7.91 15.90
CA PRO A 179 6.10 -8.42 15.88
C PRO A 179 5.65 -8.83 17.30
N PRO A 180 4.34 -8.81 17.60
CA PRO A 180 3.83 -9.29 18.88
C PRO A 180 4.28 -10.73 19.17
N LEU A 181 4.79 -10.98 20.37
CA LEU A 181 5.29 -12.32 20.73
C LEU A 181 4.27 -13.05 21.61
N LYS A 182 4.19 -14.37 21.43
CA LYS A 182 3.48 -15.27 22.35
C LYS A 182 4.50 -16.05 23.13
N SER A 183 4.31 -16.13 24.45
CA SER A 183 5.12 -17.01 25.29
C SER A 183 4.87 -18.47 24.90
N GLU A 184 5.93 -19.21 24.61
CA GLU A 184 5.88 -20.67 24.45
C GLU A 184 5.72 -21.37 25.82
N ILE A 185 6.00 -20.66 26.92
CA ILE A 185 5.77 -21.15 28.29
C ILE A 185 4.24 -21.22 28.52
N PRO A 186 3.69 -22.38 28.94
CA PRO A 186 2.27 -22.56 29.16
C PRO A 186 1.68 -21.56 30.15
N PHE A 187 0.45 -21.13 29.89
CA PHE A 187 -0.32 -20.37 30.86
C PHE A 187 -0.64 -21.24 32.08
N ALA A 188 -0.19 -20.81 33.26
CA ALA A 188 -0.52 -21.44 34.52
C ALA A 188 -1.64 -20.65 35.22
N PRO A 189 -2.89 -21.15 35.25
CA PRO A 189 -3.98 -20.48 35.97
C PRO A 189 -3.71 -20.47 37.47
N THR A 190 -4.30 -19.51 38.18
CA THR A 190 -4.18 -19.41 39.63
C THR A 190 -5.01 -20.50 40.30
N ASP A 191 -4.42 -21.21 41.26
CA ASP A 191 -5.13 -22.23 42.03
C ASP A 191 -6.31 -21.61 42.79
N ARG A 192 -7.49 -22.23 42.65
CA ARG A 192 -8.71 -21.82 43.35
C ARG A 192 -8.54 -21.81 44.87
N HIS A 193 -7.75 -22.73 45.44
CA HIS A 193 -7.46 -22.75 46.87
C HIS A 193 -6.62 -21.55 47.33
N VAL A 194 -5.78 -21.00 46.43
CA VAL A 194 -5.05 -19.76 46.69
C VAL A 194 -6.01 -18.57 46.63
N LEU A 195 -6.90 -18.52 45.64
CA LEU A 195 -7.89 -17.44 45.51
C LEU A 195 -8.85 -17.37 46.71
N LYS A 196 -9.23 -18.52 47.30
CA LYS A 196 -10.07 -18.57 48.51
C LYS A 196 -9.51 -17.80 49.71
N LYS A 197 -8.20 -17.58 49.77
CA LYS A 197 -7.55 -16.83 50.85
C LYS A 197 -7.75 -15.32 50.72
N PHE A 198 -8.07 -14.84 49.52
CA PHE A 198 -8.11 -13.42 49.18
C PHE A 198 -9.49 -12.92 48.74
N LEU A 199 -10.35 -13.81 48.25
CA LEU A 199 -11.61 -13.48 47.58
C LEU A 199 -12.78 -14.31 48.11
N ASP A 200 -13.98 -13.72 48.12
CA ASP A 200 -15.23 -14.46 48.38
C ASP A 200 -15.61 -15.38 47.19
N GLU A 201 -16.66 -16.19 47.34
CA GLU A 201 -17.03 -17.16 46.30
C GLU A 201 -17.44 -16.53 44.96
N ASN A 202 -18.01 -15.31 44.99
CA ASN A 202 -18.45 -14.63 43.79
C ASN A 202 -17.26 -14.02 43.06
N ASP A 203 -16.40 -13.30 43.78
CA ASP A 203 -15.19 -12.70 43.25
C ASP A 203 -14.19 -13.77 42.77
N GLN A 204 -14.12 -14.94 43.41
CA GLN A 204 -13.36 -16.09 42.89
C GLN A 204 -13.84 -16.54 41.50
N LYS A 205 -15.16 -16.66 41.30
CA LYS A 205 -15.72 -17.06 40.00
C LYS A 205 -15.38 -16.01 38.94
N THR A 206 -15.50 -14.74 39.28
CA THR A 206 -15.17 -13.61 38.40
C THR A 206 -13.68 -13.62 38.03
N PHE A 207 -12.78 -13.85 39.00
CA PHE A 207 -11.33 -13.89 38.74
C PHE A 207 -10.95 -15.08 37.85
N ILE A 208 -11.53 -16.26 38.09
CA ILE A 208 -11.32 -17.45 37.25
C ILE A 208 -11.87 -17.22 35.84
N ALA A 209 -13.04 -16.59 35.71
CA ALA A 209 -13.59 -16.21 34.41
C ALA A 209 -12.66 -15.24 33.67
N ALA A 210 -12.05 -14.30 34.38
CA ALA A 210 -11.08 -13.35 33.83
C ALA A 210 -9.81 -14.05 33.31
N GLU A 211 -9.22 -14.97 34.09
CA GLU A 211 -8.09 -15.78 33.64
C GLU A 211 -8.48 -16.72 32.48
N GLY A 212 -9.70 -17.26 32.50
CA GLY A 212 -10.25 -18.07 31.41
C GLY A 212 -10.41 -17.26 30.11
N ALA A 213 -10.89 -16.02 30.21
CA ALA A 213 -10.98 -15.08 29.08
C ALA A 213 -9.58 -14.75 28.53
N LEU A 214 -8.61 -14.48 29.41
CA LEU A 214 -7.22 -14.24 29.03
C LEU A 214 -6.62 -15.45 28.28
N TYR A 215 -6.82 -16.67 28.81
CA TYR A 215 -6.35 -17.90 28.19
C TYR A 215 -6.97 -18.14 26.80
N LYS A 216 -8.28 -17.89 26.66
CA LYS A 216 -9.02 -18.03 25.40
C LYS A 216 -8.72 -16.92 24.38
N GLY A 217 -8.07 -15.84 24.81
CA GLY A 217 -7.80 -14.66 23.97
C GLY A 217 -8.97 -13.68 23.87
N ASN A 218 -9.98 -13.77 24.74
CA ASN A 218 -11.05 -12.79 24.89
C ASN A 218 -10.52 -11.58 25.67
N LEU A 219 -9.62 -10.83 25.06
CA LEU A 219 -8.80 -9.84 25.79
C LEU A 219 -9.61 -8.67 26.35
N THR A 220 -10.70 -8.25 25.71
CA THR A 220 -11.55 -7.16 26.20
C THR A 220 -12.29 -7.57 27.48
N GLU A 221 -12.87 -8.78 27.48
CA GLU A 221 -13.54 -9.36 28.65
C GLU A 221 -12.55 -9.56 29.80
N ALA A 222 -11.36 -10.09 29.50
CA ALA A 222 -10.30 -10.26 30.50
C ALA A 222 -9.88 -8.91 31.11
N GLU A 223 -9.71 -7.86 30.31
CA GLU A 223 -9.37 -6.52 30.77
C GLU A 223 -10.44 -5.96 31.71
N GLU A 224 -11.71 -6.01 31.30
CA GLU A 224 -12.83 -5.49 32.09
C GLU A 224 -12.93 -6.17 33.46
N LEU A 225 -12.86 -7.51 33.49
CA LEU A 225 -12.97 -8.28 34.73
C LEU A 225 -11.74 -8.06 35.65
N LEU A 226 -10.52 -8.02 35.10
CA LEU A 226 -9.30 -7.83 35.89
C LEU A 226 -9.16 -6.40 36.45
N LEU A 227 -9.70 -5.40 35.75
CA LEU A 227 -9.71 -4.00 36.22
C LEU A 227 -10.48 -3.82 37.53
N GLN A 228 -11.54 -4.61 37.75
CA GLN A 228 -12.32 -4.57 38.99
C GLN A 228 -11.46 -4.93 40.22
N PHE A 229 -10.50 -5.84 40.04
CA PHE A 229 -9.59 -6.27 41.10
C PHE A 229 -8.34 -5.39 41.20
N ALA A 230 -7.81 -4.92 40.07
CA ALA A 230 -6.62 -4.07 40.04
C ALA A 230 -6.86 -2.65 40.61
N SER A 231 -8.08 -2.14 40.51
CA SER A 231 -8.48 -0.80 40.97
C SER A 231 -8.71 -0.71 42.49
N ARG A 232 -8.97 -1.83 43.16
CA ARG A 232 -9.21 -1.90 44.61
C ARG A 232 -7.88 -2.10 45.35
N GLN A 233 -7.65 -1.35 46.44
CA GLN A 233 -6.56 -1.67 47.36
C GLN A 233 -6.90 -2.92 48.17
N SER A 234 -6.49 -4.08 47.67
CA SER A 234 -6.80 -5.41 48.21
C SER A 234 -5.59 -6.33 48.08
N GLU A 235 -5.54 -7.42 48.83
CA GLU A 235 -4.43 -8.37 48.78
C GLU A 235 -4.30 -9.10 47.43
N ILE A 236 -5.39 -9.22 46.67
CA ILE A 236 -5.39 -9.82 45.32
C ILE A 236 -4.81 -8.88 44.25
N ARG A 237 -4.74 -7.58 44.54
CA ARG A 237 -4.35 -6.53 43.59
C ARG A 237 -3.07 -6.82 42.81
N PRO A 238 -1.92 -7.22 43.42
CA PRO A 238 -0.71 -7.50 42.65
C PRO A 238 -0.90 -8.64 41.63
N LEU A 239 -1.64 -9.69 41.98
CA LEU A 239 -1.95 -10.78 41.03
C LEU A 239 -2.82 -10.28 39.88
N ALA A 240 -3.86 -9.48 40.19
CA ALA A 240 -4.71 -8.85 39.19
C ALA A 240 -3.90 -7.96 38.24
N LEU A 241 -2.95 -7.17 38.76
CA LEU A 241 -2.06 -6.32 37.97
C LEU A 241 -1.17 -7.13 37.04
N TYR A 242 -0.58 -8.25 37.50
CA TYR A 242 0.20 -9.14 36.63
C TYR A 242 -0.64 -9.69 35.47
N ARG A 243 -1.85 -10.19 35.75
CA ARG A 243 -2.75 -10.70 34.70
C ARG A 243 -3.25 -9.61 33.77
N LEU A 244 -3.57 -8.44 34.30
CA LEU A 244 -4.00 -7.29 33.50
C LEU A 244 -2.87 -6.82 32.59
N ALA A 245 -1.62 -6.83 33.07
CA ALA A 245 -0.46 -6.53 32.28
C ALA A 245 -0.23 -7.54 31.14
N GLU A 246 -0.43 -8.85 31.38
CA GLU A 246 -0.43 -9.86 30.31
C GLU A 246 -1.54 -9.61 29.28
N THR A 247 -2.75 -9.26 29.74
CA THR A 247 -3.87 -8.90 28.87
C THR A 247 -3.51 -7.71 27.99
N TRP A 248 -3.02 -6.62 28.58
CA TRP A 248 -2.60 -5.43 27.85
C TRP A 248 -1.43 -5.72 26.90
N TYR A 249 -0.49 -6.56 27.28
CA TYR A 249 0.59 -7.00 26.40
C TYR A 249 0.03 -7.70 25.16
N LYS A 250 -0.91 -8.64 25.34
CA LYS A 250 -1.57 -9.35 24.23
C LYS A 250 -2.44 -8.44 23.36
N GLN A 251 -2.98 -7.36 23.95
CA GLN A 251 -3.65 -6.28 23.23
C GLN A 251 -2.68 -5.29 22.56
N GLN A 252 -1.37 -5.51 22.68
CA GLN A 252 -0.30 -4.64 22.16
C GLN A 252 -0.23 -3.25 22.83
N LYS A 253 -0.85 -3.10 24.00
CA LYS A 253 -0.80 -1.92 24.88
C LYS A 253 0.47 -1.96 25.75
N TYR A 254 1.65 -2.00 25.12
CA TYR A 254 2.94 -2.25 25.81
C TYR A 254 3.28 -1.25 26.93
N PRO A 255 3.04 0.07 26.80
CA PRO A 255 3.33 1.02 27.89
C PRO A 255 2.47 0.76 29.13
N GLN A 256 1.18 0.43 28.94
CA GLN A 256 0.26 0.11 30.04
C GLN A 256 0.65 -1.21 30.70
N ALA A 257 0.99 -2.22 29.89
CA ALA A 257 1.50 -3.50 30.39
C ALA A 257 2.76 -3.30 31.25
N LEU A 258 3.75 -2.55 30.76
CA LEU A 258 4.97 -2.28 31.51
C LEU A 258 4.71 -1.54 32.83
N SER A 259 3.80 -0.57 32.83
CA SER A 259 3.42 0.16 34.05
C SER A 259 2.80 -0.78 35.10
N ALA A 260 1.84 -1.62 34.69
CA ALA A 260 1.22 -2.58 35.60
C ALA A 260 2.19 -3.66 36.08
N PHE A 261 3.09 -4.15 35.22
CA PHE A 261 4.13 -5.09 35.65
C PHE A 261 5.06 -4.50 36.72
N ARG A 262 5.54 -3.26 36.51
CA ARG A 262 6.39 -2.56 37.49
C ARG A 262 5.68 -2.33 38.82
N GLU A 263 4.41 -1.98 38.75
CA GLU A 263 3.60 -1.78 39.96
C GLU A 263 3.37 -3.10 40.71
N ALA A 264 3.05 -4.18 39.98
CA ALA A 264 2.88 -5.50 40.55
C ALA A 264 4.18 -6.03 41.16
N GLU A 265 5.33 -5.84 40.50
CA GLU A 265 6.65 -6.21 40.98
C GLU A 265 7.01 -5.49 42.28
N LYS A 266 6.68 -4.20 42.41
CA LYS A 266 6.93 -3.42 43.63
C LYS A 266 6.21 -4.03 44.85
N ILE A 267 5.04 -4.60 44.64
CA ILE A 267 4.19 -5.17 45.70
C ILE A 267 4.53 -6.64 45.95
N TRP A 268 4.73 -7.43 44.88
CA TRP A 268 4.95 -8.86 44.96
C TRP A 268 6.03 -9.34 43.94
N PRO A 269 7.32 -9.09 44.22
CA PRO A 269 8.41 -9.43 43.30
C PRO A 269 8.64 -10.94 43.18
N ALA A 270 8.38 -11.69 44.25
CA ALA A 270 8.54 -13.14 44.28
C ALA A 270 7.64 -13.88 43.27
N TYR A 271 6.54 -13.25 42.80
CA TYR A 271 5.64 -13.85 41.82
C TYR A 271 6.32 -14.18 40.48
N LEU A 272 7.27 -13.34 40.04
CA LEU A 272 8.10 -13.60 38.86
C LEU A 272 8.98 -14.86 39.06
N GLY A 273 9.26 -15.21 40.32
CA GLY A 273 9.81 -16.49 40.75
C GLY A 273 9.01 -17.69 40.26
N PHE A 274 7.71 -17.63 40.52
CA PHE A 274 6.75 -18.73 40.38
C PHE A 274 6.08 -18.79 39.01
N ASN A 275 6.04 -17.67 38.28
CA ASN A 275 5.36 -17.60 36.99
C ASN A 275 6.30 -17.17 35.85
N PRO A 276 6.97 -18.15 35.19
CA PRO A 276 7.91 -17.88 34.10
C PRO A 276 7.28 -17.21 32.88
N GLY A 277 6.01 -17.52 32.56
CA GLY A 277 5.29 -16.89 31.44
C GLY A 277 5.05 -15.39 31.65
N VAL A 278 4.65 -15.01 32.88
CA VAL A 278 4.52 -13.58 33.27
C VAL A 278 5.87 -12.88 33.21
N THR A 279 6.93 -13.54 33.68
CA THR A 279 8.30 -13.01 33.64
C THR A 279 8.76 -12.76 32.20
N PHE A 280 8.41 -13.64 31.26
CA PHE A 280 8.68 -13.42 29.85
C PHE A 280 7.99 -12.16 29.33
N TYR A 281 6.66 -12.02 29.54
CA TYR A 281 5.93 -10.84 29.06
C TYR A 281 6.41 -9.55 29.71
N TYR A 282 6.82 -9.59 30.97
CA TYR A 282 7.41 -8.44 31.64
C TYR A 282 8.77 -8.08 31.02
N GLY A 283 9.69 -9.03 30.91
CA GLY A 283 10.99 -8.82 30.27
C GLY A 283 10.88 -8.31 28.83
N ASP A 284 9.91 -8.82 28.09
CA ASP A 284 9.63 -8.37 26.73
C ASP A 284 9.05 -6.94 26.69
N SER A 285 8.16 -6.59 27.62
CA SER A 285 7.63 -5.23 27.76
C SER A 285 8.76 -4.23 28.07
N ILE A 286 9.73 -4.62 28.90
CA ILE A 286 10.94 -3.82 29.15
C ILE A 286 11.74 -3.66 27.84
N ALA A 287 11.97 -4.73 27.08
CA ALA A 287 12.71 -4.68 25.82
C ALA A 287 12.05 -3.73 24.80
N ARG A 288 10.72 -3.78 24.69
CA ARG A 288 9.92 -2.90 23.80
C ARG A 288 9.97 -1.43 24.22
N SER A 289 10.13 -1.14 25.51
CA SER A 289 10.33 0.23 26.00
C SER A 289 11.71 0.82 25.67
N GLY A 290 12.66 -0.01 25.24
CA GLY A 290 14.03 0.39 24.90
C GLY A 290 15.04 0.19 26.02
N ASP A 291 14.63 -0.22 27.22
CA ASP A 291 15.55 -0.63 28.29
C ASP A 291 16.07 -2.05 28.06
N LEU A 292 16.91 -2.18 27.03
CA LEU A 292 17.42 -3.47 26.56
C LEU A 292 18.33 -4.14 27.60
N ALA A 293 19.00 -3.37 28.46
CA ALA A 293 19.90 -3.92 29.48
C ALA A 293 19.13 -4.64 30.59
N SER A 294 18.09 -4.00 31.13
CA SER A 294 17.24 -4.61 32.15
C SER A 294 16.47 -5.81 31.60
N ALA A 295 15.95 -5.69 30.37
CA ALA A 295 15.27 -6.80 29.69
C ALA A 295 16.18 -8.02 29.52
N ARG A 296 17.42 -7.80 29.06
CA ARG A 296 18.43 -8.86 28.92
C ARG A 296 18.72 -9.52 30.27
N SER A 297 18.88 -8.74 31.33
CA SER A 297 19.12 -9.26 32.68
C SER A 297 17.97 -10.16 33.16
N LEU A 298 16.73 -9.68 33.05
CA LEU A 298 15.54 -10.41 33.49
C LEU A 298 15.33 -11.70 32.69
N LEU A 299 15.44 -11.64 31.36
CA LEU A 299 15.26 -12.82 30.50
C LEU A 299 16.42 -13.82 30.60
N SER A 300 17.64 -13.37 30.88
CA SER A 300 18.78 -14.28 31.14
C SER A 300 18.60 -15.03 32.46
N ALA A 301 18.11 -14.36 33.51
CA ALA A 301 17.78 -15.00 34.78
C ALA A 301 16.63 -16.02 34.62
N LEU A 302 15.62 -15.69 33.80
CA LEU A 302 14.54 -16.60 33.44
C LEU A 302 15.06 -17.84 32.72
N LEU A 303 15.95 -17.65 31.73
CA LEU A 303 16.58 -18.74 30.98
C LEU A 303 17.39 -19.67 31.91
N ALA A 304 18.20 -19.10 32.80
CA ALA A 304 19.01 -19.85 33.76
C ALA A 304 18.16 -20.70 34.72
N ARG A 305 16.98 -20.21 35.12
CA ARG A 305 16.04 -20.96 35.97
C ARG A 305 15.33 -22.07 35.22
N LEU A 306 14.91 -21.81 33.98
CA LEU A 306 14.12 -22.77 33.22
C LEU A 306 14.96 -23.94 32.73
N ALA A 307 16.23 -23.72 32.31
CA ALA A 307 17.22 -24.73 31.87
C ALA A 307 16.69 -25.91 31.03
N ASP A 308 15.50 -25.77 30.43
CA ASP A 308 14.74 -26.80 29.74
C ASP A 308 14.90 -26.59 28.23
N LYS A 309 15.24 -27.67 27.52
CA LYS A 309 15.40 -27.70 26.07
C LYS A 309 14.13 -27.32 25.30
N LYS A 310 12.95 -27.39 25.91
CA LYS A 310 11.68 -27.05 25.27
C LYS A 310 11.48 -25.53 25.12
N TYR A 311 11.77 -24.75 26.15
CA TYR A 311 11.47 -23.30 26.19
C TYR A 311 12.71 -22.41 26.03
N ALA A 312 13.89 -22.93 26.39
CA ALA A 312 15.15 -22.20 26.27
C ALA A 312 15.42 -21.66 24.83
N PRO A 313 15.13 -22.39 23.74
CA PRO A 313 15.41 -21.91 22.39
C PRO A 313 14.68 -20.61 22.04
N ALA A 314 13.40 -20.47 22.41
CA ALA A 314 12.63 -19.26 22.13
C ALA A 314 13.15 -18.05 22.93
N LEU A 315 13.53 -18.28 24.20
CA LEU A 315 14.16 -17.25 25.04
C LEU A 315 15.54 -16.84 24.51
N LEU A 316 16.33 -17.78 24.02
CA LEU A 316 17.62 -17.52 23.38
C LEU A 316 17.45 -16.64 22.15
N VAL A 317 16.53 -16.98 21.25
CA VAL A 317 16.25 -16.15 20.07
C VAL A 317 15.86 -14.73 20.48
N ARG A 318 14.98 -14.59 21.49
CA ARG A 318 14.60 -13.25 21.97
C ARG A 318 15.77 -12.47 22.57
N LEU A 319 16.66 -13.13 23.32
CA LEU A 319 17.90 -12.52 23.80
C LEU A 319 18.81 -12.11 22.64
N GLY A 320 18.88 -12.90 21.57
CA GLY A 320 19.56 -12.54 20.33
C GLY A 320 18.98 -11.26 19.70
N ASP A 321 17.65 -11.12 19.66
CA ASP A 321 17.00 -9.91 19.12
C ASP A 321 17.35 -8.68 19.95
N ILE A 322 17.35 -8.82 21.29
CA ILE A 322 17.75 -7.75 22.22
C ILE A 322 19.22 -7.37 22.01
N LEU A 323 20.12 -8.34 21.88
CA LEU A 323 21.55 -8.11 21.64
C LEU A 323 21.78 -7.40 20.30
N THR A 324 21.05 -7.79 19.26
CA THR A 324 21.08 -7.12 17.94
C THR A 324 20.70 -5.64 18.10
N ARG A 325 19.62 -5.34 18.81
CA ARG A 325 19.17 -3.96 19.09
C ARG A 325 20.15 -3.17 19.97
N GLN A 326 20.97 -3.85 20.77
CA GLN A 326 22.05 -3.24 21.56
C GLN A 326 23.36 -3.05 20.76
N GLY A 327 23.45 -3.54 19.51
CA GLY A 327 24.65 -3.50 18.68
C GLY A 327 25.64 -4.65 18.93
N HIS A 328 25.26 -5.66 19.72
CA HIS A 328 26.06 -6.86 20.01
C HIS A 328 25.83 -7.95 18.93
N GLU A 329 26.08 -7.61 17.67
CA GLU A 329 25.71 -8.47 16.53
C GLU A 329 26.41 -9.83 16.54
N GLN A 330 27.69 -9.90 16.95
CA GLN A 330 28.44 -11.17 16.98
C GLN A 330 27.89 -12.14 18.05
N GLU A 331 27.48 -11.62 19.20
CA GLU A 331 26.87 -12.43 20.27
C GLU A 331 25.49 -12.95 19.83
N ALA A 332 24.68 -12.09 19.22
CA ALA A 332 23.39 -12.49 18.65
C ALA A 332 23.55 -13.57 17.58
N LEU A 333 24.55 -13.43 16.70
CA LEU A 333 24.86 -14.42 15.67
C LEU A 333 25.21 -15.80 16.23
N ALA A 334 26.03 -15.84 17.28
CA ALA A 334 26.38 -17.09 17.94
C ALA A 334 25.13 -17.77 18.51
N ILE A 335 24.22 -16.99 19.10
CA ILE A 335 22.94 -17.48 19.62
C ILE A 335 22.06 -18.03 18.50
N TYR A 336 21.83 -17.27 17.43
CA TYR A 336 20.97 -17.72 16.35
C TYR A 336 21.50 -18.98 15.66
N ARG A 337 22.81 -19.07 15.40
CA ARG A 337 23.42 -20.29 14.84
C ARG A 337 23.23 -21.50 15.75
N ASN A 338 23.52 -21.34 17.04
CA ASN A 338 23.33 -22.41 18.01
C ASN A 338 21.87 -22.90 18.03
N VAL A 339 20.91 -21.97 18.06
CA VAL A 339 19.49 -22.33 18.06
C VAL A 339 19.08 -23.03 16.75
N ALA A 340 19.53 -22.53 15.60
CA ALA A 340 19.21 -23.11 14.30
C ALA A 340 19.78 -24.53 14.15
N GLU A 341 21.02 -24.76 14.57
CA GLU A 341 21.75 -26.03 14.40
C GLU A 341 21.36 -27.12 15.41
N ASN A 342 21.13 -26.75 16.67
CA ASN A 342 20.99 -27.72 17.77
C ASN A 342 19.55 -28.01 18.20
N PHE A 343 18.55 -27.28 17.66
CA PHE A 343 17.15 -27.40 18.07
C PHE A 343 16.20 -27.55 16.88
N SER A 344 16.57 -28.41 15.91
CA SER A 344 15.83 -28.61 14.65
C SER A 344 14.33 -28.91 14.81
N ASP A 345 13.95 -29.60 15.89
CA ASP A 345 12.56 -29.98 16.18
C ASP A 345 11.76 -28.86 16.90
N ASN A 346 12.36 -27.69 17.12
CA ASN A 346 11.76 -26.56 17.81
C ASN A 346 11.46 -25.43 16.83
N LYS A 347 10.28 -24.81 16.94
CA LYS A 347 9.88 -23.62 16.17
C LYS A 347 10.93 -22.49 16.24
N ALA A 348 11.61 -22.34 17.37
CA ALA A 348 12.68 -21.36 17.54
C ALA A 348 13.86 -21.55 16.56
N SER A 349 14.14 -22.77 16.11
CA SER A 349 15.18 -23.01 15.07
C SER A 349 14.83 -22.31 13.77
N GLN A 350 13.55 -22.34 13.37
CA GLN A 350 13.09 -21.64 12.17
C GLN A 350 13.12 -20.12 12.34
N ILE A 351 12.75 -19.60 13.52
CA ILE A 351 12.87 -18.17 13.81
C ILE A 351 14.34 -17.76 13.76
N ALA A 352 15.24 -18.54 14.35
CA ALA A 352 16.68 -18.26 14.32
C ALA A 352 17.25 -18.29 12.89
N ALA A 353 16.84 -19.25 12.06
CA ALA A 353 17.19 -19.31 10.65
C ALA A 353 16.69 -18.07 9.88
N MET A 354 15.47 -17.62 10.16
CA MET A 354 14.94 -16.36 9.60
C MET A 354 15.74 -15.15 10.07
N ARG A 355 16.13 -15.05 11.34
CA ARG A 355 16.97 -13.94 11.84
C ARG A 355 18.37 -13.93 11.23
N LEU A 356 18.95 -15.10 10.94
CA LEU A 356 20.19 -15.21 10.18
C LEU A 356 19.99 -14.71 8.74
N ALA A 357 18.88 -15.10 8.11
CA ALA A 357 18.51 -14.68 6.76
C ALA A 357 18.21 -13.17 6.65
N ASP A 358 17.61 -12.56 7.68
CA ASP A 358 17.25 -11.14 7.69
C ASP A 358 18.46 -10.22 7.46
N ARG A 359 19.66 -10.69 7.84
CA ARG A 359 20.92 -9.95 7.68
C ARG A 359 21.32 -9.78 6.22
N ASP A 360 21.11 -10.82 5.42
CA ASP A 360 21.47 -10.82 4.00
C ASP A 360 20.33 -10.26 3.12
N PHE A 361 19.12 -10.12 3.68
CA PHE A 361 17.91 -9.68 2.97
C PHE A 361 18.13 -8.44 2.14
N LEU A 362 18.65 -7.37 2.76
CA LEU A 362 18.84 -6.09 2.10
C LEU A 362 20.03 -6.08 1.14
N GLN A 363 20.88 -7.12 1.13
CA GLN A 363 22.03 -7.24 0.22
C GLN A 363 21.75 -8.20 -0.95
N THR A 364 20.55 -8.78 -1.00
CA THR A 364 20.15 -9.67 -2.09
C THR A 364 20.04 -8.94 -3.42
N THR A 365 20.34 -9.67 -4.47
CA THR A 365 20.27 -9.29 -5.88
C THR A 365 19.39 -10.29 -6.62
N PRO A 366 18.93 -9.97 -7.85
CA PRO A 366 18.17 -10.92 -8.66
C PRO A 366 18.88 -12.25 -8.93
N TRP A 367 20.21 -12.28 -8.84
CA TRP A 367 21.03 -13.46 -9.15
C TRP A 367 21.24 -14.39 -7.95
N ASN A 368 21.03 -13.90 -6.72
CA ASN A 368 21.40 -14.64 -5.51
C ASN A 368 20.29 -14.68 -4.43
N TYR A 369 19.08 -14.20 -4.71
CA TYR A 369 18.01 -14.17 -3.72
C TYR A 369 17.35 -15.54 -3.49
N LEU A 370 17.48 -16.51 -4.41
CA LEU A 370 16.77 -17.79 -4.36
C LEU A 370 17.06 -18.63 -3.09
N PRO A 371 18.32 -18.81 -2.63
CA PRO A 371 18.59 -19.55 -1.40
C PRO A 371 17.96 -18.88 -0.17
N LEU A 372 18.01 -17.54 -0.12
CA LEU A 372 17.42 -16.78 0.98
C LEU A 372 15.90 -16.89 0.98
N ARG A 373 15.29 -16.79 -0.20
CA ARG A 373 13.87 -16.99 -0.41
C ARG A 373 13.42 -18.36 0.09
N ASP A 374 14.18 -19.42 -0.19
CA ASP A 374 13.79 -20.79 0.17
C ASP A 374 13.76 -21.00 1.69
N ILE A 375 14.60 -20.28 2.46
CA ILE A 375 14.53 -20.27 3.93
C ILE A 375 13.15 -19.78 4.40
N TYR A 376 12.71 -18.61 3.91
CA TYR A 376 11.41 -18.05 4.29
C TYR A 376 10.24 -18.91 3.79
N LYS A 377 10.34 -19.44 2.57
CA LYS A 377 9.33 -20.34 1.98
C LYS A 377 9.13 -21.58 2.84
N ASN A 378 10.23 -22.21 3.28
CA ASN A 378 10.18 -23.42 4.09
C ASN A 378 9.64 -23.13 5.49
N ALA A 379 10.10 -22.04 6.12
CA ALA A 379 9.59 -21.60 7.42
C ALA A 379 8.07 -21.33 7.38
N ALA A 380 7.57 -20.68 6.31
CA ALA A 380 6.14 -20.45 6.12
C ALA A 380 5.36 -21.77 5.97
N ARG A 381 5.87 -22.74 5.21
CA ARG A 381 5.18 -24.02 4.97
C ARG A 381 5.16 -24.94 6.18
N GLN A 382 6.23 -24.94 6.97
CA GLN A 382 6.41 -25.86 8.10
C GLN A 382 5.83 -25.31 9.41
N SER A 383 5.57 -24.00 9.50
CA SER A 383 5.05 -23.39 10.73
C SER A 383 3.60 -23.79 11.02
N GLY A 384 3.38 -24.39 12.20
CA GLY A 384 2.05 -24.54 12.79
C GLY A 384 1.50 -23.24 13.41
N ASP A 385 2.37 -22.26 13.66
CA ASP A 385 2.02 -20.96 14.26
C ASP A 385 1.67 -19.93 13.17
N ILE A 386 0.54 -19.25 13.34
CA ILE A 386 0.01 -18.30 12.36
C ILE A 386 0.86 -17.03 12.24
N ASP A 387 1.38 -16.50 13.35
CA ASP A 387 2.12 -15.23 13.38
C ASP A 387 3.48 -15.42 12.69
N MET A 388 4.15 -16.53 12.99
CA MET A 388 5.40 -16.91 12.32
C MET A 388 5.15 -17.23 10.83
N ARG A 389 4.06 -17.94 10.52
CA ARG A 389 3.69 -18.26 9.13
C ARG A 389 3.46 -16.98 8.32
N GLU A 390 2.76 -16.01 8.89
CA GLU A 390 2.51 -14.72 8.26
C GLU A 390 3.81 -13.97 7.98
N GLU A 391 4.69 -13.80 8.98
CA GLU A 391 5.99 -13.12 8.80
C GLU A 391 6.85 -13.82 7.73
N ALA A 392 6.99 -15.14 7.82
CA ALA A 392 7.80 -15.91 6.87
C ALA A 392 7.21 -15.85 5.45
N HIS A 393 5.89 -15.99 5.31
CA HIS A 393 5.23 -15.91 4.01
C HIS A 393 5.36 -14.49 3.43
N PHE A 394 5.22 -13.45 4.25
CA PHE A 394 5.42 -12.08 3.81
C PHE A 394 6.85 -11.86 3.30
N LYS A 395 7.88 -12.29 4.05
CA LYS A 395 9.29 -12.13 3.63
C LYS A 395 9.62 -12.92 2.35
N TYR A 396 9.04 -14.11 2.20
CA TYR A 396 9.10 -14.89 0.96
C TYR A 396 8.52 -14.11 -0.23
N VAL A 397 7.31 -13.59 -0.08
CA VAL A 397 6.60 -12.83 -1.11
C VAL A 397 7.30 -11.50 -1.39
N LEU A 398 7.88 -10.86 -0.39
CA LEU A 398 8.63 -9.62 -0.54
C LEU A 398 9.87 -9.81 -1.40
N LEU A 399 10.64 -10.88 -1.17
CA LEU A 399 11.79 -11.20 -2.03
C LEU A 399 11.39 -11.46 -3.48
N GLU A 400 10.32 -12.22 -3.71
CA GLU A 400 9.80 -12.45 -5.07
C GLU A 400 9.26 -11.14 -5.69
N SER A 401 8.64 -10.27 -4.90
CA SER A 401 8.20 -8.96 -5.37
C SER A 401 9.35 -8.03 -5.74
N MET A 402 10.49 -8.15 -5.07
CA MET A 402 11.68 -7.36 -5.34
C MET A 402 12.43 -7.89 -6.57
N HIS A 403 12.61 -9.20 -6.66
CA HIS A 403 13.59 -9.83 -7.56
C HIS A 403 13.03 -10.83 -8.57
N GLY A 404 11.81 -11.34 -8.36
CA GLY A 404 11.18 -12.33 -9.24
C GLY A 404 10.43 -11.72 -10.42
N GLU A 405 9.87 -12.57 -11.27
CA GLU A 405 9.01 -12.17 -12.39
C GLU A 405 7.74 -11.46 -11.91
N ALA A 406 7.33 -10.38 -12.59
CA ALA A 406 6.27 -9.50 -12.09
C ALA A 406 4.90 -10.21 -11.99
N GLY A 407 4.57 -11.08 -12.96
CA GLY A 407 3.32 -11.84 -12.96
C GLY A 407 3.23 -12.83 -11.79
N GLU A 408 4.29 -13.61 -11.58
CA GLU A 408 4.36 -14.57 -10.47
C GLU A 408 4.36 -13.86 -9.11
N ALA A 409 5.11 -12.76 -8.99
CA ALA A 409 5.10 -11.93 -7.80
C ALA A 409 3.71 -11.35 -7.50
N LEU A 410 2.98 -10.88 -8.51
CA LEU A 410 1.62 -10.36 -8.36
C LEU A 410 0.65 -11.44 -7.85
N LEU A 411 0.74 -12.65 -8.40
CA LEU A 411 -0.05 -13.81 -7.93
C LEU A 411 0.27 -14.14 -6.48
N MET A 412 1.56 -14.12 -6.12
CA MET A 412 2.03 -14.39 -4.76
C MET A 412 1.56 -13.34 -3.75
N VAL A 413 1.68 -12.05 -4.06
CA VAL A 413 1.16 -10.96 -3.20
C VAL A 413 -0.35 -11.05 -3.04
N SER A 414 -1.08 -11.33 -4.13
CA SER A 414 -2.54 -11.50 -4.10
C SER A 414 -2.96 -12.72 -3.28
N GLY A 415 -2.19 -13.82 -3.35
CA GLY A 415 -2.36 -15.00 -2.51
C GLY A 415 -2.11 -14.71 -1.03
N PHE A 416 -1.03 -13.98 -0.72
CA PHE A 416 -0.70 -13.56 0.64
C PHE A 416 -1.81 -12.71 1.25
N GLN A 417 -2.31 -11.68 0.56
CA GLN A 417 -3.38 -10.83 1.07
C GLN A 417 -4.69 -11.58 1.30
N ARG A 418 -5.00 -12.61 0.51
CA ARG A 418 -6.17 -13.48 0.75
C ARG A 418 -5.99 -14.34 2.00
N ALA A 419 -4.79 -14.85 2.24
CA ALA A 419 -4.48 -15.66 3.42
C ALA A 419 -4.38 -14.81 4.70
N PHE A 420 -3.88 -13.58 4.59
CA PHE A 420 -3.63 -12.64 5.68
C PHE A 420 -4.20 -11.26 5.33
N PRO A 421 -5.53 -11.06 5.45
CA PRO A 421 -6.21 -9.84 4.98
C PRO A 421 -6.04 -8.63 5.91
N ARG A 422 -5.45 -8.81 7.09
CA ARG A 422 -5.30 -7.78 8.14
C ARG A 422 -3.91 -7.87 8.74
N GLY A 423 -3.47 -6.79 9.38
CA GLY A 423 -2.17 -6.72 10.04
C GLY A 423 -1.19 -5.79 9.34
N VAL A 424 0.01 -5.69 9.92
CA VAL A 424 1.07 -4.79 9.43
C VAL A 424 1.55 -5.26 8.05
N TYR A 425 1.77 -6.56 7.87
CA TYR A 425 2.24 -7.13 6.60
C TYR A 425 1.21 -6.96 5.48
N ALA A 426 -0.09 -7.15 5.75
CA ALA A 426 -1.16 -6.89 4.78
C ALA A 426 -1.17 -5.42 4.32
N THR A 427 -0.92 -4.49 5.25
CA THR A 427 -0.84 -3.05 4.97
C THR A 427 0.34 -2.72 4.06
N VAL A 428 1.50 -3.37 4.27
CA VAL A 428 2.69 -3.20 3.42
C VAL A 428 2.53 -3.91 2.06
N ALA A 429 1.84 -5.05 2.01
CA ALA A 429 1.60 -5.80 0.78
C ALA A 429 0.73 -5.03 -0.23
N ARG A 430 -0.12 -4.11 0.23
CA ARG A 430 -0.98 -3.29 -0.64
C ARG A 430 -0.20 -2.44 -1.66
N PRO A 431 0.69 -1.52 -1.26
CA PRO A 431 1.48 -0.75 -2.22
C PRO A 431 2.42 -1.64 -3.06
N MET A 432 2.88 -2.79 -2.54
CA MET A 432 3.63 -3.76 -3.34
C MET A 432 2.78 -4.30 -4.51
N ARG A 433 1.51 -4.64 -4.24
CA ARG A 433 0.58 -5.08 -5.28
C ARG A 433 0.34 -4.00 -6.32
N GLU A 434 0.09 -2.76 -5.91
CA GLU A 434 -0.11 -1.63 -6.86
C GLU A 434 1.07 -1.46 -7.82
N VAL A 435 2.30 -1.58 -7.31
CA VAL A 435 3.52 -1.54 -8.13
C VAL A 435 3.57 -2.71 -9.12
N LEU A 436 3.32 -3.92 -8.64
CA LEU A 436 3.36 -5.12 -9.48
C LEU A 436 2.26 -5.13 -10.54
N VAL A 437 1.06 -4.64 -10.22
CA VAL A 437 -0.03 -4.46 -11.20
C VAL A 437 0.42 -3.54 -12.34
N SER A 438 1.05 -2.41 -12.02
CA SER A 438 1.60 -1.51 -13.05
C SER A 438 2.72 -2.15 -13.85
N ASN A 439 3.60 -2.94 -13.23
CA ASN A 439 4.68 -3.63 -13.94
C ASN A 439 4.14 -4.69 -14.90
N VAL A 440 3.22 -5.55 -14.43
CA VAL A 440 2.58 -6.57 -15.27
C VAL A 440 1.84 -5.91 -16.43
N PHE A 441 1.14 -4.80 -16.18
CA PHE A 441 0.46 -4.06 -17.24
C PHE A 441 1.43 -3.57 -18.33
N GLN A 442 2.60 -3.04 -17.96
CA GLN A 442 3.60 -2.54 -18.91
C GLN A 442 4.36 -3.64 -19.66
N GLN A 443 4.61 -4.78 -18.99
CA GLN A 443 5.43 -5.88 -19.54
C GLN A 443 4.62 -6.85 -20.43
N THR A 444 3.30 -6.79 -20.37
CA THR A 444 2.42 -7.71 -21.11
C THR A 444 1.94 -7.08 -22.42
N GLU A 445 2.04 -7.82 -23.52
CA GLU A 445 1.53 -7.41 -24.82
C GLU A 445 0.02 -7.68 -24.95
N TRP A 446 -0.79 -6.81 -24.34
CA TRP A 446 -2.25 -6.97 -24.26
C TRP A 446 -2.99 -6.97 -25.61
N ASP A 447 -2.41 -6.44 -26.68
CA ASP A 447 -3.03 -6.45 -28.02
C ASP A 447 -3.24 -7.87 -28.57
N LYS A 448 -2.50 -8.87 -28.08
CA LYS A 448 -2.64 -10.28 -28.50
C LYS A 448 -3.84 -10.99 -27.86
N ASP A 449 -4.24 -10.57 -26.66
CA ASP A 449 -5.39 -11.13 -25.94
C ASP A 449 -6.11 -10.02 -25.14
N PRO A 450 -7.01 -9.25 -25.81
CA PRO A 450 -7.79 -8.21 -25.15
C PRO A 450 -8.66 -8.74 -23.99
N ALA A 451 -9.13 -10.00 -24.07
CA ALA A 451 -9.94 -10.59 -23.03
C ALA A 451 -9.12 -10.88 -21.76
N ALA A 452 -7.83 -11.21 -21.90
CA ALA A 452 -6.92 -11.28 -20.76
C ALA A 452 -6.75 -9.92 -20.08
N LEU A 453 -6.65 -8.82 -20.83
CA LEU A 453 -6.58 -7.49 -20.23
C LEU A 453 -7.86 -7.15 -19.46
N VAL A 454 -9.04 -7.44 -20.01
CA VAL A 454 -10.31 -7.22 -19.31
C VAL A 454 -10.32 -7.95 -17.97
N ARG A 455 -9.98 -9.25 -17.95
CA ARG A 455 -9.91 -10.03 -16.70
C ARG A 455 -8.90 -9.45 -15.71
N PHE A 456 -7.74 -9.03 -16.20
CA PHE A 456 -6.70 -8.42 -15.37
C PHE A 456 -7.19 -7.12 -14.71
N ILE A 457 -7.86 -6.24 -15.48
CA ILE A 457 -8.41 -5.00 -14.95
C ILE A 457 -9.53 -5.25 -13.94
N GLU A 458 -10.42 -6.20 -14.21
CA GLU A 458 -11.49 -6.59 -13.28
C GLU A 458 -10.92 -7.15 -11.96
N GLU A 459 -9.89 -8.00 -12.01
CA GLU A 459 -9.27 -8.58 -10.82
C GLU A 459 -8.48 -7.54 -10.00
N GLN A 460 -7.85 -6.58 -10.68
CA GLN A 460 -6.91 -5.63 -10.06
C GLN A 460 -7.49 -4.22 -9.87
N HIS A 461 -8.80 -4.01 -10.04
CA HIS A 461 -9.43 -2.67 -10.09
C HIS A 461 -9.14 -1.77 -8.88
N ASP A 462 -8.96 -2.33 -7.68
CA ASP A 462 -8.61 -1.58 -6.46
C ASP A 462 -7.13 -1.15 -6.39
N TYR A 463 -6.30 -1.59 -7.32
CA TYR A 463 -4.84 -1.43 -7.33
C TYR A 463 -4.31 -0.75 -8.61
N LEU A 464 -5.17 -0.04 -9.35
CA LEU A 464 -4.82 0.60 -10.63
C LEU A 464 -4.20 2.00 -10.50
N ALA A 465 -3.91 2.47 -9.28
CA ALA A 465 -3.43 3.83 -9.05
C ALA A 465 -2.18 4.19 -9.86
N SER A 466 -1.17 3.32 -9.84
CA SER A 466 0.06 3.53 -10.63
C SER A 466 -0.17 3.32 -12.14
N CYS A 467 -1.17 2.53 -12.53
CA CYS A 467 -1.50 2.32 -13.95
C CYS A 467 -2.12 3.56 -14.58
N ILE A 468 -2.99 4.28 -13.85
CA ILE A 468 -3.64 5.49 -14.36
C ILE A 468 -2.63 6.58 -14.73
N GLU A 469 -1.48 6.63 -14.06
CA GLU A 469 -0.42 7.59 -14.37
C GLU A 469 0.24 7.32 -15.75
N LEU A 470 -0.02 6.16 -16.36
CA LEU A 470 0.51 5.82 -17.69
C LEU A 470 -0.31 6.50 -18.79
N PRO A 471 0.31 7.28 -19.70
CA PRO A 471 -0.41 8.10 -20.68
C PRO A 471 -1.40 7.39 -21.60
N SER A 472 -1.23 6.09 -21.85
CA SER A 472 -2.10 5.31 -22.74
C SER A 472 -3.06 4.38 -22.00
N PHE A 473 -3.05 4.37 -20.66
CA PHE A 473 -3.77 3.37 -19.87
C PHE A 473 -5.27 3.33 -20.18
N VAL A 474 -5.95 4.47 -20.09
CA VAL A 474 -7.40 4.55 -20.28
C VAL A 474 -7.79 4.10 -21.69
N LYS A 475 -7.06 4.57 -22.72
CA LYS A 475 -7.26 4.15 -24.12
C LYS A 475 -7.04 2.67 -24.36
N THR A 476 -5.95 2.11 -23.81
CA THR A 476 -5.64 0.68 -23.96
C THR A 476 -6.74 -0.17 -23.31
N VAL A 477 -7.21 0.23 -22.12
CA VAL A 477 -8.32 -0.45 -21.43
C VAL A 477 -9.61 -0.33 -22.24
N ALA A 478 -10.00 0.88 -22.67
CA ALA A 478 -11.20 1.12 -23.46
C ALA A 478 -11.20 0.26 -24.73
N LYS A 479 -10.12 0.30 -25.52
CA LYS A 479 -9.94 -0.53 -26.72
C LYS A 479 -10.13 -2.02 -26.44
N ALA A 480 -9.60 -2.53 -25.33
CA ALA A 480 -9.71 -3.95 -24.99
C ALA A 480 -11.13 -4.36 -24.60
N TYR A 481 -11.86 -3.52 -23.87
CA TYR A 481 -13.27 -3.74 -23.56
C TYR A 481 -14.15 -3.69 -24.82
N THR A 482 -13.92 -2.73 -25.72
CA THR A 482 -14.62 -2.65 -27.00
C THR A 482 -14.36 -3.87 -27.87
N ALA A 483 -13.09 -4.29 -28.01
CA ALA A 483 -12.71 -5.50 -28.75
C ALA A 483 -13.33 -6.78 -28.17
N SER A 484 -13.59 -6.78 -26.85
CA SER A 484 -14.26 -7.88 -26.15
C SER A 484 -15.80 -7.76 -26.14
N ALA A 485 -16.37 -6.79 -26.85
CA ALA A 485 -17.80 -6.47 -26.88
C ALA A 485 -18.43 -6.24 -25.48
N ARG A 486 -17.70 -5.54 -24.60
CA ARG A 486 -18.11 -5.24 -23.20
C ARG A 486 -18.19 -3.74 -22.87
N PRO A 487 -18.89 -2.90 -23.67
CA PRO A 487 -18.97 -1.46 -23.41
C PRO A 487 -19.75 -1.11 -22.13
N ILE A 488 -20.69 -1.96 -21.69
CA ILE A 488 -21.46 -1.74 -20.45
C ILE A 488 -20.54 -1.86 -19.22
N GLU A 489 -19.71 -2.89 -19.19
CA GLU A 489 -18.74 -3.13 -18.13
C GLU A 489 -17.66 -2.04 -18.10
N LEU A 490 -17.22 -1.56 -19.27
CA LEU A 490 -16.29 -0.44 -19.38
C LEU A 490 -16.85 0.83 -18.74
N VAL A 491 -18.09 1.21 -19.08
CA VAL A 491 -18.76 2.39 -18.51
C VAL A 491 -18.86 2.27 -16.99
N LYS A 492 -19.24 1.10 -16.47
CA LYS A 492 -19.30 0.85 -15.01
C LYS A 492 -17.94 0.98 -14.35
N LEU A 493 -16.90 0.36 -14.93
CA LEU A 493 -15.54 0.43 -14.43
C LEU A 493 -15.05 1.88 -14.37
N LEU A 494 -15.10 2.61 -15.49
CA LEU A 494 -14.59 3.98 -15.55
C LEU A 494 -15.37 4.93 -14.64
N THR A 495 -16.68 4.73 -14.50
CA THR A 495 -17.50 5.50 -13.55
C THR A 495 -17.04 5.27 -12.11
N ALA A 496 -16.75 4.02 -11.72
CA ALA A 496 -16.21 3.74 -10.38
C ALA A 496 -14.78 4.25 -10.18
N LEU A 497 -13.96 4.27 -11.24
CA LEU A 497 -12.58 4.75 -11.17
C LEU A 497 -12.50 6.28 -11.10
N VAL A 498 -13.30 7.02 -11.87
CA VAL A 498 -13.24 8.48 -11.94
C VAL A 498 -13.64 9.16 -10.61
N GLU A 499 -14.35 8.45 -9.73
CA GLU A 499 -14.66 8.88 -8.37
C GLU A 499 -13.48 8.77 -7.40
N ARG A 500 -12.43 8.02 -7.76
CA ARG A 500 -11.25 7.85 -6.91
C ARG A 500 -10.36 9.09 -6.98
N VAL A 501 -9.88 9.54 -5.82
CA VAL A 501 -9.02 10.73 -5.70
C VAL A 501 -7.76 10.63 -6.58
N TRP A 502 -7.15 9.44 -6.64
CA TRP A 502 -5.95 9.19 -7.43
C TRP A 502 -6.20 9.13 -8.94
N ALA A 503 -7.46 9.06 -9.40
CA ALA A 503 -7.80 9.05 -10.82
C ALA A 503 -7.89 10.45 -11.45
N ALA A 504 -7.78 11.51 -10.64
CA ALA A 504 -7.90 12.90 -11.10
C ALA A 504 -7.06 13.26 -12.34
N PRO A 505 -5.80 12.79 -12.51
CA PRO A 505 -5.01 13.12 -13.69
C PRO A 505 -5.58 12.58 -15.01
N ALA A 506 -6.25 11.42 -14.99
CA ALA A 506 -6.85 10.81 -16.19
C ALA A 506 -8.37 11.03 -16.28
N ALA A 507 -8.97 11.70 -15.29
CA ALA A 507 -10.40 11.90 -15.23
C ALA A 507 -11.01 12.57 -16.49
N PRO A 508 -10.38 13.57 -17.14
CA PRO A 508 -10.90 14.11 -18.41
C PRO A 508 -11.06 13.03 -19.48
N GLU A 509 -10.07 12.17 -19.67
CA GLU A 509 -10.09 11.07 -20.65
C GLU A 509 -11.08 9.97 -20.24
N MET A 510 -11.24 9.71 -18.93
CA MET A 510 -12.26 8.78 -18.46
C MET A 510 -13.67 9.28 -18.75
N TYR A 511 -13.97 10.55 -18.50
CA TYR A 511 -15.29 11.11 -18.83
C TYR A 511 -15.56 11.09 -20.33
N THR A 512 -14.54 11.32 -21.18
CA THR A 512 -14.72 11.23 -22.63
C THR A 512 -15.07 9.80 -23.07
N GLU A 513 -14.36 8.80 -22.56
CA GLU A 513 -14.62 7.38 -22.84
C GLU A 513 -15.97 6.90 -22.28
N ILE A 514 -16.35 7.37 -21.08
CA ILE A 514 -17.68 7.08 -20.51
C ILE A 514 -18.77 7.64 -21.41
N ALA A 515 -18.68 8.91 -21.81
CA ALA A 515 -19.68 9.56 -22.66
C ALA A 515 -19.81 8.84 -24.01
N GLU A 516 -18.69 8.53 -24.65
CA GLU A 516 -18.64 7.83 -25.94
C GLU A 516 -19.28 6.45 -25.90
N ASN A 517 -18.90 5.63 -24.92
CA ASN A 517 -19.41 4.27 -24.81
C ASN A 517 -20.86 4.24 -24.29
N ALA A 518 -21.26 5.18 -23.45
CA ALA A 518 -22.65 5.34 -23.00
C ALA A 518 -23.58 5.72 -24.16
N GLU A 519 -23.17 6.63 -25.05
CA GLU A 519 -23.91 6.95 -26.26
C GLU A 519 -24.05 5.74 -27.20
N LEU A 520 -22.98 4.95 -27.37
CA LEU A 520 -22.99 3.75 -28.21
C LEU A 520 -24.01 2.70 -27.75
N ILE A 521 -24.15 2.50 -26.44
CA ILE A 521 -25.12 1.55 -25.86
C ILE A 521 -26.52 2.15 -25.66
N GLY A 522 -26.72 3.43 -26.00
CA GLY A 522 -27.99 4.14 -25.84
C GLY A 522 -28.30 4.61 -24.40
N ASP A 523 -27.33 4.54 -23.48
CA ASP A 523 -27.47 5.05 -22.12
C ASP A 523 -27.27 6.57 -22.08
N SER A 524 -28.31 7.28 -22.52
CA SER A 524 -28.30 8.75 -22.59
C SER A 524 -28.16 9.40 -21.21
N ALA A 525 -28.56 8.73 -20.13
CA ALA A 525 -28.47 9.26 -18.77
C ALA A 525 -27.01 9.24 -18.27
N ALA A 526 -26.31 8.12 -18.46
CA ALA A 526 -24.89 8.04 -18.13
C ALA A 526 -24.05 9.01 -18.98
N ALA A 527 -24.35 9.11 -20.27
CA ALA A 527 -23.69 10.07 -21.17
C ALA A 527 -23.93 11.53 -20.73
N GLU A 528 -25.18 11.92 -20.47
CA GLU A 528 -25.52 13.27 -19.99
C GLU A 528 -24.78 13.60 -18.69
N HIS A 529 -24.76 12.67 -17.74
CA HIS A 529 -24.10 12.87 -16.45
C HIS A 529 -22.58 13.04 -16.60
N ALA A 530 -21.92 12.19 -17.37
CA ALA A 530 -20.48 12.25 -17.62
C ALA A 530 -20.09 13.57 -18.31
N ILE A 531 -20.82 13.95 -19.37
CA ILE A 531 -20.57 15.18 -20.13
C ILE A 531 -20.79 16.42 -19.25
N SER A 532 -21.90 16.47 -18.52
CA SER A 532 -22.21 17.62 -17.66
C SER A 532 -21.17 17.80 -16.56
N THR A 533 -20.72 16.69 -15.96
CA THR A 533 -19.66 16.71 -14.95
C THR A 533 -18.32 17.14 -15.52
N PHE A 534 -17.98 16.66 -16.72
CA PHE A 534 -16.78 17.09 -17.43
C PHE A 534 -16.78 18.60 -17.71
N LEU A 535 -17.88 19.13 -18.24
CA LEU A 535 -18.01 20.56 -18.56
C LEU A 535 -17.91 21.45 -17.31
N LEU A 536 -18.41 20.96 -16.17
CA LEU A 536 -18.32 21.65 -14.89
C LEU A 536 -16.89 21.65 -14.32
N LYS A 537 -16.22 20.50 -14.34
CA LYS A 537 -14.89 20.32 -13.72
C LYS A 537 -13.74 20.81 -14.60
N TYR A 538 -13.89 20.75 -15.93
CA TYR A 538 -12.82 21.03 -16.90
C TYR A 538 -13.23 22.07 -17.96
N PRO A 539 -13.66 23.28 -17.56
CA PRO A 539 -14.20 24.28 -18.49
C PRO A 539 -13.20 24.83 -19.51
N ALA A 540 -11.89 24.61 -19.31
CA ALA A 540 -10.82 25.02 -20.21
C ALA A 540 -10.24 23.87 -21.07
N HIS A 541 -10.79 22.66 -20.98
CA HIS A 541 -10.26 21.51 -21.73
C HIS A 541 -10.51 21.65 -23.25
N PRO A 542 -9.58 21.20 -24.12
CA PRO A 542 -9.77 21.27 -25.58
C PRO A 542 -11.06 20.61 -26.12
N ASP A 543 -11.60 19.64 -25.38
CA ASP A 543 -12.81 18.90 -25.78
C ASP A 543 -14.12 19.50 -25.28
N VAL A 544 -14.10 20.63 -24.58
CA VAL A 544 -15.31 21.33 -24.12
C VAL A 544 -16.29 21.58 -25.27
N ARG A 545 -15.80 21.94 -26.47
CA ARG A 545 -16.67 22.17 -27.64
C ARG A 545 -17.30 20.89 -28.14
N ALA A 546 -16.54 19.81 -28.28
CA ALA A 546 -17.07 18.50 -28.65
C ALA A 546 -18.10 17.99 -27.64
N MET A 547 -17.82 18.16 -26.34
CA MET A 547 -18.71 17.75 -25.25
C MET A 547 -20.02 18.54 -25.25
N LYS A 548 -19.97 19.85 -25.51
CA LYS A 548 -21.20 20.66 -25.71
C LYS A 548 -22.03 20.20 -26.91
N GLU A 549 -21.38 19.81 -28.00
CA GLU A 549 -22.06 19.30 -29.18
C GLU A 549 -22.76 17.95 -28.92
N ARG A 550 -22.07 17.03 -28.24
CA ARG A 550 -22.64 15.76 -27.77
C ARG A 550 -23.84 15.98 -26.82
N LEU A 551 -23.69 16.85 -25.83
CA LEU A 551 -24.78 17.20 -24.91
C LEU A 551 -25.99 17.80 -25.65
N GLY A 552 -25.74 18.68 -26.62
CA GLY A 552 -26.78 19.23 -27.49
C GLY A 552 -27.49 18.15 -28.32
N SER A 553 -26.78 17.12 -28.77
CA SER A 553 -27.36 15.93 -29.42
C SER A 553 -28.31 15.18 -28.49
N ILE A 554 -27.88 14.87 -27.27
CA ILE A 554 -28.69 14.16 -26.27
C ILE A 554 -29.97 14.94 -25.96
N TYR A 555 -29.86 16.25 -25.72
CA TYR A 555 -31.03 17.08 -25.46
C TYR A 555 -31.96 17.23 -26.65
N PHE A 556 -31.43 17.23 -27.87
CA PHE A 556 -32.25 17.26 -29.07
C PHE A 556 -33.07 15.99 -29.21
N SER A 557 -32.46 14.81 -29.03
CA SER A 557 -33.15 13.52 -29.02
C SER A 557 -34.19 13.41 -27.91
N ALA A 558 -33.93 14.05 -26.76
CA ALA A 558 -34.87 14.13 -25.63
C ALA A 558 -35.97 15.21 -25.80
N ASN A 559 -36.04 15.88 -26.95
CA ASN A 559 -36.99 16.98 -27.22
C ASN A 559 -36.95 18.11 -26.16
N LYS A 560 -35.75 18.49 -25.74
CA LYS A 560 -35.45 19.51 -24.72
C LYS A 560 -34.85 20.78 -25.37
N PRO A 561 -35.64 21.59 -26.10
CA PRO A 561 -35.11 22.65 -26.96
C PRO A 561 -34.37 23.76 -26.20
N GLN A 562 -34.78 24.04 -24.96
CA GLN A 562 -34.13 25.04 -24.11
C GLN A 562 -32.69 24.62 -23.78
N GLN A 563 -32.47 23.35 -23.43
CA GLN A 563 -31.16 22.82 -23.10
C GLN A 563 -30.28 22.65 -24.36
N VAL A 564 -30.88 22.33 -25.52
CA VAL A 564 -30.16 22.37 -26.82
C VAL A 564 -29.63 23.77 -27.08
N ARG A 565 -30.45 24.81 -26.87
CA ARG A 565 -30.03 26.21 -27.01
C ARG A 565 -28.85 26.50 -26.09
N GLU A 566 -28.97 26.21 -24.80
CA GLU A 566 -27.91 26.46 -23.81
C GLU A 566 -26.59 25.77 -24.16
N SER A 567 -26.65 24.55 -24.70
CA SER A 567 -25.46 23.76 -25.07
C SER A 567 -24.81 24.24 -26.37
N LEU A 568 -25.59 24.66 -27.37
CA LEU A 568 -25.11 24.88 -28.73
C LEU A 568 -25.05 26.35 -29.18
N TYR A 569 -25.64 27.31 -28.46
CA TYR A 569 -25.78 28.70 -28.94
C TYR A 569 -24.44 29.38 -29.30
N TRP A 570 -23.35 28.94 -28.66
CA TRP A 570 -21.99 29.42 -28.94
C TRP A 570 -21.58 29.24 -30.41
N LEU A 571 -22.17 28.28 -31.14
CA LEU A 571 -21.92 28.05 -32.56
C LEU A 571 -22.26 29.25 -33.45
N LEU A 572 -23.04 30.21 -32.94
CA LEU A 572 -23.38 31.43 -33.67
C LEU A 572 -22.37 32.56 -33.47
N ASN A 573 -21.37 32.39 -32.62
CA ASN A 573 -20.33 33.38 -32.37
C ASN A 573 -19.32 33.44 -33.53
N LYS A 574 -18.67 34.59 -33.69
CA LYS A 574 -17.70 34.81 -34.77
C LYS A 574 -16.45 33.95 -34.54
N GLY A 575 -16.04 33.20 -35.57
CA GLY A 575 -14.83 32.37 -35.55
C GLY A 575 -15.03 30.95 -34.99
N GLU A 576 -16.23 30.65 -34.48
CA GLU A 576 -16.58 29.31 -34.02
C GLU A 576 -17.03 28.42 -35.17
N GLN A 577 -16.75 27.12 -35.07
CA GLN A 577 -17.20 26.11 -36.02
C GLN A 577 -17.61 24.83 -35.30
N ALA A 578 -18.70 24.22 -35.77
CA ALA A 578 -19.15 22.91 -35.29
C ALA A 578 -18.18 21.81 -35.73
N ARG A 579 -17.81 20.91 -34.82
CA ARG A 579 -17.14 19.64 -35.15
C ARG A 579 -18.12 18.65 -35.79
N GLN A 580 -19.38 18.65 -35.35
CA GLN A 580 -20.48 17.90 -35.95
C GLN A 580 -21.40 18.87 -36.69
N HIS A 581 -21.42 18.83 -38.02
CA HIS A 581 -22.21 19.78 -38.83
C HIS A 581 -23.72 19.77 -38.48
N GLU A 582 -24.25 18.62 -38.08
CA GLU A 582 -25.63 18.44 -37.61
C GLU A 582 -25.97 19.28 -36.38
N SER A 583 -24.98 19.70 -35.58
CA SER A 583 -25.18 20.60 -34.43
C SER A 583 -25.84 21.91 -34.84
N TYR A 584 -25.54 22.45 -36.03
CA TYR A 584 -26.21 23.63 -36.57
C TYR A 584 -27.69 23.39 -36.84
N TYR A 585 -28.03 22.23 -37.42
CA TYR A 585 -29.43 21.84 -37.66
C TYR A 585 -30.19 21.69 -36.34
N ARG A 586 -29.62 20.96 -35.38
CA ARG A 586 -30.20 20.74 -34.04
C ARG A 586 -30.47 22.06 -33.33
N LEU A 587 -29.49 22.98 -33.35
CA LEU A 587 -29.62 24.32 -32.80
C LEU A 587 -30.71 25.13 -33.53
N GLY A 588 -30.72 25.12 -34.86
CA GLY A 588 -31.69 25.87 -35.66
C GLY A 588 -33.13 25.42 -35.41
N ARG A 589 -33.38 24.11 -35.36
CA ARG A 589 -34.71 23.56 -35.07
C ARG A 589 -35.14 23.83 -33.62
N ALA A 590 -34.23 23.75 -32.65
CA ALA A 590 -34.52 24.10 -31.27
C ALA A 590 -34.88 25.59 -31.11
N LEU A 591 -34.10 26.49 -31.73
CA LEU A 591 -34.37 27.93 -31.72
C LEU A 591 -35.70 28.29 -32.37
N TRP A 592 -36.06 27.62 -33.48
CA TRP A 592 -37.36 27.79 -34.12
C TRP A 592 -38.51 27.39 -33.19
N SER A 593 -38.40 26.26 -32.49
CA SER A 593 -39.41 25.84 -31.51
C SER A 593 -39.55 26.81 -30.33
N LEU A 594 -38.46 27.49 -29.96
CA LEU A 594 -38.42 28.55 -28.95
C LEU A 594 -38.80 29.94 -29.50
N GLN A 595 -39.27 30.02 -30.75
CA GLN A 595 -39.64 31.26 -31.44
C GLN A 595 -38.50 32.28 -31.59
N GLN A 596 -37.24 31.84 -31.48
CA GLN A 596 -36.06 32.67 -31.72
C GLN A 596 -35.66 32.60 -33.20
N TYR A 597 -36.48 33.24 -34.03
CA TYR A 597 -36.43 33.07 -35.48
C TYR A 597 -35.15 33.59 -36.14
N ALA A 598 -34.65 34.77 -35.77
CA ALA A 598 -33.43 35.31 -36.38
C ALA A 598 -32.17 34.45 -36.10
N PRO A 599 -31.91 34.01 -34.84
CA PRO A 599 -30.88 33.01 -34.56
C PRO A 599 -31.11 31.67 -35.28
N ALA A 600 -32.36 31.20 -35.38
CA ALA A 600 -32.69 29.95 -36.08
C ALA A 600 -32.29 30.00 -37.55
N ILE A 601 -32.60 31.10 -38.25
CA ILE A 601 -32.20 31.33 -39.65
C ILE A 601 -30.67 31.24 -39.80
N LYS A 602 -29.93 31.90 -38.90
CA LYS A 602 -28.47 31.89 -38.94
C LYS A 602 -27.90 30.48 -38.75
N ALA A 603 -28.41 29.73 -37.77
CA ALA A 603 -27.99 28.36 -37.51
C ALA A 603 -28.26 27.44 -38.72
N ILE A 604 -29.47 27.49 -39.28
CA ILE A 604 -29.81 26.68 -40.46
C ILE A 604 -28.99 27.08 -41.69
N HIS A 605 -28.74 28.36 -41.90
CA HIS A 605 -27.88 28.81 -43.00
C HIS A 605 -26.46 28.26 -42.87
N LEU A 606 -25.91 28.19 -41.65
CA LEU A 606 -24.62 27.54 -41.40
C LEU A 606 -24.68 26.03 -41.71
N PHE A 607 -25.76 25.35 -41.33
CA PHE A 607 -25.97 23.93 -41.67
C PHE A 607 -26.01 23.68 -43.18
N LEU A 608 -26.81 24.45 -43.92
CA LEU A 608 -26.99 24.28 -45.37
C LEU A 608 -25.72 24.60 -46.17
N ASN A 609 -24.83 25.43 -45.63
CA ASN A 609 -23.55 25.78 -46.25
C ASN A 609 -22.38 24.91 -45.76
N THR A 610 -22.65 23.85 -45.03
CA THR A 610 -21.63 22.82 -44.77
C THR A 610 -21.27 22.11 -46.08
N GLY A 611 -20.05 21.58 -46.21
CA GLY A 611 -19.59 21.00 -47.49
C GLY A 611 -20.35 19.73 -47.92
N ALA A 612 -21.00 19.04 -46.97
CA ALA A 612 -21.79 17.84 -47.22
C ALA A 612 -22.86 17.66 -46.14
N PRO A 613 -23.96 18.45 -46.16
CA PRO A 613 -25.02 18.34 -45.17
C PRO A 613 -25.77 17.01 -45.35
N ASN A 614 -26.21 16.41 -44.24
CA ASN A 614 -26.99 15.17 -44.27
C ASN A 614 -28.28 15.35 -45.11
N PRO A 615 -28.43 14.65 -46.26
CA PRO A 615 -29.54 14.86 -47.18
C PRO A 615 -30.92 14.68 -46.57
N GLN A 616 -31.05 13.82 -45.55
CA GLN A 616 -32.33 13.56 -44.89
C GLN A 616 -32.83 14.76 -44.07
N LEU A 617 -31.92 15.63 -43.61
CA LEU A 617 -32.23 16.79 -42.79
C LEU A 617 -32.42 18.06 -43.63
N ILE A 618 -31.94 18.08 -44.88
CA ILE A 618 -31.97 19.27 -45.75
C ILE A 618 -33.39 19.78 -45.98
N PRO A 619 -34.41 18.96 -46.32
CA PRO A 619 -35.77 19.46 -46.47
C PRO A 619 -36.29 20.11 -45.18
N ASP A 620 -36.13 19.48 -44.02
CA ASP A 620 -36.59 20.09 -42.77
C ASP A 620 -35.86 21.40 -42.46
N ALA A 621 -34.55 21.46 -42.73
CA ALA A 621 -33.78 22.69 -42.60
C ALA A 621 -34.36 23.83 -43.46
N TYR A 622 -34.61 23.61 -44.75
CA TYR A 622 -35.24 24.63 -45.60
C TYR A 622 -36.61 25.06 -45.08
N TYR A 623 -37.43 24.11 -44.62
CA TYR A 623 -38.74 24.41 -44.05
C TYR A 623 -38.65 25.27 -42.79
N VAL A 624 -37.75 24.93 -41.87
CA VAL A 624 -37.48 25.68 -40.63
C VAL A 624 -36.98 27.10 -40.95
N ALA A 625 -36.05 27.25 -41.89
CA ALA A 625 -35.54 28.56 -42.27
C ALA A 625 -36.60 29.42 -42.98
N ALA A 626 -37.37 28.84 -43.91
CA ALA A 626 -38.46 29.55 -44.58
C ALA A 626 -39.55 29.99 -43.59
N SER A 627 -39.97 29.10 -42.70
CA SER A 627 -40.97 29.43 -41.66
C SER A 627 -40.44 30.48 -40.68
N SER A 628 -39.16 30.42 -40.32
CA SER A 628 -38.54 31.45 -39.48
C SER A 628 -38.47 32.81 -40.19
N LEU A 629 -38.17 32.84 -41.50
CA LEU A 629 -38.18 34.06 -42.31
C LEU A 629 -39.59 34.66 -42.43
N GLU A 630 -40.60 33.82 -42.62
CA GLU A 630 -42.00 34.23 -42.60
C GLU A 630 -42.37 34.90 -41.27
N SER A 631 -41.98 34.29 -40.14
CA SER A 631 -42.25 34.81 -38.80
C SER A 631 -41.58 36.16 -38.51
N VAL A 632 -40.43 36.46 -39.13
CA VAL A 632 -39.78 37.79 -39.03
C VAL A 632 -40.26 38.78 -40.11
N GLY A 633 -41.22 38.38 -40.95
CA GLY A 633 -41.81 39.23 -41.99
C GLY A 633 -41.06 39.26 -43.33
N ASP A 634 -39.92 38.55 -43.47
CA ASP A 634 -39.16 38.47 -44.73
C ASP A 634 -39.72 37.38 -45.65
N ARG A 635 -40.96 37.61 -46.11
CA ARG A 635 -41.72 36.69 -46.96
C ARG A 635 -41.02 36.44 -48.30
N LYS A 636 -40.33 37.44 -48.85
CA LYS A 636 -39.61 37.33 -50.12
C LYS A 636 -38.48 36.31 -50.03
N ARG A 637 -37.65 36.36 -48.98
CA ARG A 637 -36.60 35.34 -48.80
C ARG A 637 -37.19 33.99 -48.40
N ALA A 638 -38.29 33.96 -47.64
CA ALA A 638 -38.98 32.71 -47.30
C ALA A 638 -39.43 31.95 -48.56
N LEU A 639 -40.07 32.64 -49.52
CA LEU A 639 -40.48 32.07 -50.81
C LEU A 639 -39.30 31.53 -51.61
N LYS A 640 -38.16 32.25 -51.62
CA LYS A 640 -36.94 31.79 -52.30
C LYS A 640 -36.38 30.49 -51.70
N LEU A 641 -36.41 30.34 -50.38
CA LEU A 641 -35.98 29.10 -49.71
C LEU A 641 -36.95 27.94 -49.96
N LEU A 642 -38.26 28.20 -49.99
CA LEU A 642 -39.25 27.17 -50.33
C LEU A 642 -39.08 26.70 -51.78
N GLU A 643 -38.86 27.61 -52.72
CA GLU A 643 -38.58 27.26 -54.11
C GLU A 643 -37.31 26.40 -54.24
N ALA A 644 -36.24 26.76 -53.52
CA ALA A 644 -35.02 25.96 -53.48
C ALA A 644 -35.29 24.55 -52.91
N GLY A 645 -36.09 24.45 -51.86
CA GLY A 645 -36.50 23.18 -51.27
C GLY A 645 -37.36 22.30 -52.18
N ILE A 646 -38.27 22.89 -52.97
CA ILE A 646 -39.10 22.17 -53.95
C ILE A 646 -38.23 21.53 -55.04
N LYS A 647 -37.13 22.19 -55.43
CA LYS A 647 -36.21 21.72 -56.47
C LYS A 647 -35.21 20.65 -55.97
N LEU A 648 -35.23 20.29 -54.69
CA LEU A 648 -34.36 19.25 -54.16
C LEU A 648 -34.69 17.87 -54.77
N PRO A 649 -33.67 17.08 -55.17
CA PRO A 649 -33.89 15.70 -55.61
C PRO A 649 -34.56 14.87 -54.53
N ASP A 650 -35.53 14.04 -54.90
CA ASP A 650 -36.24 13.10 -54.02
C ASP A 650 -36.83 13.70 -52.72
N ASN A 651 -37.18 14.99 -52.74
CA ASN A 651 -37.80 15.64 -51.60
C ASN A 651 -39.25 15.17 -51.38
N LYS A 652 -39.42 14.25 -50.43
CA LYS A 652 -40.74 13.74 -49.99
C LYS A 652 -41.66 14.83 -49.41
N ARG A 653 -41.10 15.98 -49.00
CA ARG A 653 -41.84 17.12 -48.46
C ARG A 653 -42.16 18.19 -49.50
N SER A 654 -41.89 17.95 -50.80
CA SER A 654 -42.12 18.96 -51.84
C SER A 654 -43.54 19.55 -51.83
N ASP A 655 -44.56 18.71 -51.59
CA ASP A 655 -45.96 19.14 -51.57
C ASP A 655 -46.27 20.07 -50.38
N GLU A 656 -45.70 19.80 -49.21
CA GLU A 656 -45.77 20.67 -48.03
C GLU A 656 -45.19 22.07 -48.33
N PHE A 657 -44.09 22.13 -49.10
CA PHE A 657 -43.45 23.40 -49.45
C PHE A 657 -44.29 24.21 -50.44
N VAL A 658 -44.92 23.53 -51.41
CA VAL A 658 -45.87 24.16 -52.34
C VAL A 658 -47.07 24.69 -51.57
N TYR A 659 -47.60 23.92 -50.63
CA TYR A 659 -48.70 24.36 -49.78
C TYR A 659 -48.33 25.60 -48.96
N LYS A 660 -47.17 25.57 -48.29
CA LYS A 660 -46.63 26.70 -47.51
C LYS A 660 -46.43 27.95 -48.38
N THR A 661 -45.97 27.78 -49.61
CA THR A 661 -45.83 28.87 -50.60
C THR A 661 -47.18 29.54 -50.87
N GLY A 662 -48.24 28.75 -51.08
CA GLY A 662 -49.61 29.25 -51.23
C GLY A 662 -50.10 30.03 -50.00
N GLN A 663 -49.81 29.53 -48.79
CA GLN A 663 -50.17 30.21 -47.54
C GLN A 663 -49.47 31.58 -47.40
N ILE A 664 -48.19 31.66 -47.75
CA ILE A 664 -47.45 32.93 -47.74
C ILE A 664 -48.06 33.91 -48.74
N TYR A 665 -48.40 33.48 -49.96
CA TYR A 665 -49.06 34.35 -50.94
C TYR A 665 -50.42 34.88 -50.47
N LEU A 666 -51.22 34.05 -49.77
CA LEU A 666 -52.48 34.52 -49.17
C LEU A 666 -52.24 35.61 -48.13
N ARG A 667 -51.28 35.39 -47.22
CA ARG A 667 -50.91 36.37 -46.18
C ARG A 667 -50.33 37.66 -46.75
N ASP A 668 -49.76 37.59 -47.93
CA ASP A 668 -49.23 38.75 -48.67
C ASP A 668 -50.28 39.47 -49.51
N GLY A 669 -51.55 39.02 -49.48
CA GLY A 669 -52.64 39.58 -50.29
C GLY A 669 -52.57 39.21 -51.77
N ASN A 670 -51.60 38.39 -52.18
CA ASN A 670 -51.46 37.92 -53.55
C ASN A 670 -52.38 36.71 -53.81
N ILE A 671 -53.69 36.96 -53.72
CA ILE A 671 -54.76 35.96 -53.85
C ILE A 671 -54.63 35.19 -55.17
N LYS A 672 -54.25 35.87 -56.26
CA LYS A 672 -54.08 35.25 -57.58
C LYS A 672 -53.00 34.16 -57.55
N MET A 673 -51.81 34.48 -57.02
CA MET A 673 -50.72 33.50 -56.93
C MET A 673 -51.00 32.38 -55.93
N ALA A 674 -51.68 32.68 -54.84
CA ALA A 674 -52.14 31.67 -53.90
C ALA A 674 -53.08 30.64 -54.56
N LYS A 675 -54.11 31.10 -55.28
CA LYS A 675 -55.04 30.21 -56.02
C LYS A 675 -54.30 29.33 -57.01
N ILE A 676 -53.42 29.92 -57.84
CA ILE A 676 -52.60 29.16 -58.80
C ILE A 676 -51.77 28.07 -58.10
N THR A 677 -51.16 28.41 -56.96
CA THR A 677 -50.29 27.48 -56.22
C THR A 677 -51.10 26.32 -55.62
N PHE A 678 -52.24 26.61 -54.98
CA PHE A 678 -53.09 25.56 -54.41
C PHE A 678 -53.79 24.71 -55.48
N GLU A 679 -54.20 25.29 -56.61
CA GLU A 679 -54.78 24.53 -57.73
C GLU A 679 -53.76 23.55 -58.32
N LYS A 680 -52.51 23.98 -58.48
CA LYS A 680 -51.41 23.12 -58.90
C LYS A 680 -51.24 21.96 -57.91
N LEU A 681 -51.16 22.25 -56.61
CA LEU A 681 -51.00 21.22 -55.60
C LEU A 681 -52.19 20.25 -55.54
N ALA A 682 -53.42 20.74 -55.64
CA ALA A 682 -54.63 19.92 -55.59
C ALA A 682 -54.79 18.96 -56.79
N LYS A 683 -54.21 19.33 -57.95
CA LYS A 683 -54.27 18.55 -59.20
C LYS A 683 -53.06 17.64 -59.40
N SER A 684 -51.85 18.11 -59.06
CA SER A 684 -50.59 17.45 -59.40
C SER A 684 -49.70 17.13 -58.19
N GLY A 685 -50.20 17.27 -56.96
CA GLY A 685 -49.50 16.80 -55.77
C GLY A 685 -49.34 15.28 -55.78
N LYS A 686 -48.32 14.77 -55.11
CA LYS A 686 -48.04 13.35 -54.93
C LYS A 686 -48.68 12.78 -53.66
N ASP A 687 -48.90 13.63 -52.65
CA ASP A 687 -49.45 13.25 -51.34
C ASP A 687 -50.94 13.64 -51.24
N SER A 688 -51.78 12.67 -50.88
CA SER A 688 -53.24 12.84 -50.81
C SER A 688 -53.68 13.86 -49.76
N ASP A 689 -52.96 13.95 -48.65
CA ASP A 689 -53.32 14.82 -47.53
C ASP A 689 -53.05 16.27 -47.90
N TRP A 690 -51.91 16.53 -48.55
CA TRP A 690 -51.58 17.86 -49.06
C TRP A 690 -52.50 18.31 -50.21
N GLN A 691 -52.94 17.39 -51.08
CA GLN A 691 -53.97 17.68 -52.09
C GLN A 691 -55.29 18.10 -51.44
N GLN A 692 -55.71 17.41 -50.37
CA GLN A 692 -56.94 17.73 -49.66
C GLN A 692 -56.85 19.10 -48.95
N LEU A 693 -55.75 19.36 -48.24
CA LEU A 693 -55.50 20.66 -47.60
C LEU A 693 -55.49 21.81 -48.62
N ALA A 694 -54.95 21.58 -49.82
CA ALA A 694 -54.99 22.57 -50.91
C ALA A 694 -56.42 22.85 -51.41
N ARG A 695 -57.28 21.84 -51.55
CA ARG A 695 -58.70 22.02 -51.93
C ARG A 695 -59.47 22.80 -50.87
N GLN A 696 -59.23 22.51 -49.60
CA GLN A 696 -59.84 23.26 -48.49
C GLN A 696 -59.39 24.72 -48.49
N ALA A 697 -58.10 24.98 -48.67
CA ALA A 697 -57.56 26.33 -48.80
C ALA A 697 -58.21 27.09 -49.97
N LEU A 698 -58.38 26.46 -51.15
CA LEU A 698 -59.06 27.07 -52.29
C LEU A 698 -60.51 27.46 -52.00
N ALA A 699 -61.26 26.61 -51.30
CA ALA A 699 -62.64 26.89 -50.93
C ALA A 699 -62.76 28.08 -49.96
N SER A 700 -61.77 28.27 -49.07
CA SER A 700 -61.74 29.39 -48.12
C SER A 700 -61.34 30.74 -48.72
N VAL A 701 -60.87 30.77 -49.97
CA VAL A 701 -60.37 31.96 -50.68
C VAL A 701 -61.39 32.43 -51.74
N GLN A 702 -62.65 31.99 -51.63
CA GLN A 702 -63.75 32.40 -52.50
C GLN A 702 -64.28 33.79 -52.16
#